data_AF-A0AA35TYU6-F1
#
_entry.id   AF-A0AA35TYU6-F1
#
_cell.length_a   1.000
_cell.length_b   1.000
_cell.length_c   1.000
_cell.angle_alpha   90.00
_cell.angle_beta   90.00
_cell.angle_gamma   90.00
#
_symmetry.space_group_name_H-M   'P 1'
#
loop_
_entity.id
_entity.type
_entity.pdbx_description
1 polymer ?
#
loop_
_entity_poly.entity_id
_entity_poly.type
_entity_poly.pdbx_seq_one_letter_code
_entity_poly.pdbx_strand_id
1 'polypeptide(L)'
;MLLGALIDSGLSIDELKGELARLPLAGYSVNAAVAQRGVIRGTHVSVDLDGSHNASHSIHDFLDMVEASDFSRSVKDKSQRVLERLEEAETRVHGEVHQLQELGDIDTIIDVVGVVAGLELLGIEKLYSSPLPAGWGVVSTRKGALPVPAPATAQLMAMAKAKVAPPKGPYVAAGELVTPTGAALITTLASFEAPAITLEQVGYGLGTRDNPEIPNVLALWIGETVGSSALGQVSLLETNIDDMSPEVLGYVQEELMRRGALDAWFSPIQMKKSRPAVKLSVLCRPNMESALVKIILAETSTLGIRVQTLNRYEAEREVVAVETSFGAARVKIKKEADVIVSVSPEFEDCKEIAQRAQDHIPGGVNSPVRSFKSVGGTPLFIQRGKGSRIWDADGNELVDYVGSWGPLILGHAHDSVVEAVERALGKGLTFGAPTEGEVELAKMIVDALPSVDMVRLVSSGTEATMSAIRAARAFTGRSKIVKFAGCYHGHNDGLLVEAGSGGATYSIPNSAGVPEGYARETLVADYNDVNSVQRLFDSHPAEIAAVILEPVAANMGVVPPAPGFLEGLRLLTANNDALLIFDEVITGFRVAYGGAQTLYGIVPDLTCLGKIIGGGCRWGPTAEGGMSWSGSAPGQYVPGWHTVRKPACGNGGDSNPQGLAAPGTYEGLEAASARLADGLAAAALKAEVPLTINRVGSIMTAFFNGGPVEGWDSVAASDRERYSAYFHLMLERGVYLAPSPFEAAFVSTAHTPEDIGATLEAAEYALARV
;
A
#
# COMPACT_ATOMS: atom_id res chain seq x y z
N MET A 1 2.87 33.69 -46.44
CA MET A 1 2.42 32.30 -46.75
C MET A 1 1.63 31.69 -45.60
N LEU A 2 2.14 31.69 -44.36
CA LEU A 2 1.43 31.16 -43.20
C LEU A 2 0.04 31.79 -42.99
N LEU A 3 -0.06 33.12 -43.06
CA LEU A 3 -1.35 33.83 -43.04
C LEU A 3 -2.33 33.35 -44.12
N GLY A 4 -1.83 33.16 -45.35
CA GLY A 4 -2.63 32.64 -46.45
C GLY A 4 -3.16 31.23 -46.16
N ALA A 5 -2.34 30.36 -45.57
CA ALA A 5 -2.77 29.01 -45.22
C ALA A 5 -3.83 29.00 -44.11
N LEU A 6 -3.72 29.90 -43.12
CA LEU A 6 -4.72 30.07 -42.05
C LEU A 6 -6.08 30.55 -42.61
N ILE A 7 -6.05 31.54 -43.50
CA ILE A 7 -7.27 32.06 -44.17
C ILE A 7 -7.90 30.99 -45.04
N ASP A 8 -7.09 30.28 -45.83
CA ASP A 8 -7.55 29.22 -46.73
C ASP A 8 -8.13 28.02 -45.96
N SER A 9 -7.66 27.76 -44.71
CA SER A 9 -8.21 26.71 -43.84
C SER A 9 -9.52 27.11 -43.14
N GLY A 10 -9.93 28.38 -43.19
CA GLY A 10 -11.20 28.85 -42.64
C GLY A 10 -11.14 30.09 -41.75
N LEU A 11 -9.96 30.70 -41.52
CA LEU A 11 -9.85 31.94 -40.75
C LEU A 11 -10.48 33.12 -41.52
N SER A 12 -11.36 33.87 -40.87
CA SER A 12 -11.94 35.08 -41.47
C SER A 12 -10.90 36.19 -41.59
N ILE A 13 -10.74 36.74 -42.80
CA ILE A 13 -9.87 37.89 -43.05
C ILE A 13 -10.34 39.13 -42.28
N ASP A 14 -11.63 39.29 -42.05
CA ASP A 14 -12.17 40.45 -41.33
C ASP A 14 -11.89 40.36 -39.82
N GLU A 15 -11.95 39.15 -39.25
CA GLU A 15 -11.57 38.91 -37.85
C GLU A 15 -10.08 39.13 -37.65
N LEU A 16 -9.25 38.61 -38.56
CA LEU A 16 -7.80 38.84 -38.54
C LEU A 16 -7.45 40.33 -38.65
N LYS A 17 -8.13 41.08 -39.54
CA LYS A 17 -7.97 42.54 -39.64
C LYS A 17 -8.40 43.25 -38.36
N GLY A 18 -9.49 42.79 -37.72
CA GLY A 18 -9.96 43.30 -36.45
C GLY A 18 -8.94 43.12 -35.31
N GLU A 19 -8.28 41.97 -35.25
CA GLU A 19 -7.16 41.73 -34.32
C GLU A 19 -5.96 42.61 -34.64
N LEU A 20 -5.51 42.63 -35.91
CA LEU A 20 -4.35 43.43 -36.31
C LEU A 20 -4.55 44.93 -36.08
N ALA A 21 -5.79 45.44 -36.17
CA ALA A 21 -6.11 46.85 -35.89
C ALA A 21 -5.86 47.27 -34.43
N ARG A 22 -5.61 46.32 -33.52
CA ARG A 22 -5.20 46.60 -32.13
C ARG A 22 -3.73 46.96 -31.99
N LEU A 23 -2.91 46.72 -33.02
CA LEU A 23 -1.55 47.24 -33.07
C LEU A 23 -1.59 48.77 -33.18
N PRO A 24 -0.74 49.50 -32.43
CA PRO A 24 -0.58 50.94 -32.59
C PRO A 24 0.20 51.29 -33.87
N LEU A 25 -0.27 50.78 -35.02
CA LEU A 25 0.35 50.89 -36.34
C LEU A 25 -0.71 51.32 -37.36
N ALA A 26 -0.39 52.32 -38.18
CA ALA A 26 -1.26 52.82 -39.25
C ALA A 26 -0.55 52.75 -40.60
N GLY A 27 -1.30 52.91 -41.70
CA GLY A 27 -0.75 53.03 -43.06
C GLY A 27 -0.33 51.72 -43.72
N TYR A 28 -0.95 50.60 -43.31
CA TYR A 28 -0.87 49.32 -44.03
C TYR A 28 -2.27 48.79 -44.33
N SER A 29 -2.38 47.97 -45.38
CA SER A 29 -3.58 47.20 -45.69
C SER A 29 -3.22 45.74 -45.95
N VAL A 30 -3.98 44.82 -45.36
CA VAL A 30 -3.82 43.38 -45.58
C VAL A 30 -4.84 42.92 -46.59
N ASN A 31 -4.38 42.37 -47.71
CA ASN A 31 -5.21 41.89 -48.79
C ASN A 31 -5.03 40.38 -48.94
N ALA A 32 -6.13 39.65 -49.05
CA ALA A 32 -6.14 38.22 -49.28
C ALA A 32 -6.86 37.96 -50.62
N ALA A 33 -6.17 37.28 -51.53
CA ALA A 33 -6.70 36.95 -52.84
C ALA A 33 -6.51 35.47 -53.12
N VAL A 34 -7.55 34.84 -53.65
CA VAL A 34 -7.45 33.48 -54.17
C VAL A 34 -6.63 33.52 -55.45
N ALA A 35 -5.53 32.76 -55.47
CA ALA A 35 -4.66 32.66 -56.64
C ALA A 35 -4.32 31.19 -56.92
N GLN A 36 -3.48 30.97 -57.94
CA GLN A 36 -2.99 29.65 -58.32
C GLN A 36 -1.46 29.70 -58.45
N ARG A 37 -0.79 28.64 -57.99
CA ARG A 37 0.64 28.36 -58.21
C ARG A 37 0.76 26.95 -58.74
N GLY A 38 1.29 26.79 -59.95
CA GLY A 38 1.22 25.51 -60.67
C GLY A 38 -0.22 24.98 -60.75
N VAL A 39 -0.49 23.82 -60.15
CA VAL A 39 -1.82 23.17 -60.11
C VAL A 39 -2.59 23.38 -58.80
N ILE A 40 -2.03 24.12 -57.84
CA ILE A 40 -2.64 24.30 -56.52
C ILE A 40 -3.31 25.67 -56.45
N ARG A 41 -4.61 25.66 -56.13
CA ARG A 41 -5.39 26.85 -55.76
C ARG A 41 -5.27 27.06 -54.25
N GLY A 42 -5.10 28.30 -53.83
CA GLY A 42 -5.03 28.68 -52.42
C GLY A 42 -5.10 30.18 -52.25
N THR A 43 -4.75 30.66 -51.06
CA THR A 43 -4.82 32.08 -50.72
C THR A 43 -3.43 32.71 -50.68
N HIS A 44 -3.25 33.77 -51.46
CA HIS A 44 -2.09 34.67 -51.40
C HIS A 44 -2.47 35.88 -50.54
N VAL A 45 -1.60 36.23 -49.59
CA VAL A 45 -1.77 37.41 -48.73
C VAL A 45 -0.67 38.40 -49.07
N SER A 46 -1.05 39.66 -49.27
CA SER A 46 -0.13 40.79 -49.43
C SER A 46 -0.40 41.85 -48.35
N VAL A 47 0.67 42.46 -47.86
CA VAL A 47 0.62 43.64 -47.01
C VAL A 47 1.07 44.82 -47.86
N ASP A 48 0.14 45.70 -48.18
CA ASP A 48 0.40 46.91 -48.97
C ASP A 48 0.60 48.10 -48.03
N LEU A 49 1.69 48.83 -48.19
CA LEU A 49 2.03 50.01 -47.37
C LEU A 49 1.66 51.29 -48.11
N ASP A 50 1.01 52.23 -47.42
CA ASP A 50 0.78 53.57 -47.95
C ASP A 50 2.12 54.31 -48.00
N GLY A 51 2.45 54.97 -49.11
CA GLY A 51 3.77 55.56 -49.40
C GLY A 51 4.30 56.64 -48.44
N SER A 52 3.67 56.83 -47.27
CA SER A 52 4.08 57.71 -46.17
C SER A 52 5.08 57.09 -45.18
N HIS A 53 5.44 55.81 -45.30
CA HIS A 53 6.35 55.13 -44.37
C HIS A 53 7.82 55.22 -44.82
N ASN A 54 8.56 56.15 -44.22
CA ASN A 54 10.03 56.27 -44.36
C ASN A 54 10.77 56.06 -43.03
N ALA A 55 10.10 55.56 -41.99
CA ALA A 55 10.70 55.28 -40.68
C ALA A 55 11.13 53.80 -40.60
N SER A 56 12.43 53.55 -40.37
CA SER A 56 12.94 52.22 -40.04
C SER A 56 12.60 51.91 -38.58
N HIS A 57 11.87 50.82 -38.34
CA HIS A 57 11.56 50.33 -37.00
C HIS A 57 12.61 49.31 -36.53
N SER A 58 13.02 49.42 -35.28
CA SER A 58 13.81 48.41 -34.58
C SER A 58 12.91 47.29 -34.05
N ILE A 59 13.52 46.15 -33.69
CA ILE A 59 12.77 45.06 -33.04
C ILE A 59 12.19 45.49 -31.68
N HIS A 60 12.88 46.38 -30.95
CA HIS A 60 12.37 46.93 -29.70
C HIS A 60 11.11 47.78 -29.93
N ASP A 61 11.04 48.53 -31.04
CA ASP A 61 9.81 49.24 -31.39
C ASP A 61 8.65 48.25 -31.60
N PHE A 62 8.90 47.10 -32.23
CA PHE A 62 7.87 46.06 -32.39
C PHE A 62 7.49 45.38 -31.07
N LEU A 63 8.45 45.12 -30.18
CA LEU A 63 8.18 44.57 -28.85
C LEU A 63 7.32 45.54 -28.03
N ASP A 64 7.65 46.83 -28.05
CA ASP A 64 6.88 47.88 -27.38
C ASP A 64 5.47 48.01 -27.98
N MET A 65 5.32 47.91 -29.31
CA MET A 65 4.02 47.90 -29.97
C MET A 65 3.16 46.71 -29.52
N VAL A 66 3.73 45.49 -29.47
CA VAL A 66 3.00 44.30 -29.00
C VAL A 66 2.61 44.43 -27.52
N GLU A 67 3.51 44.95 -26.69
CA GLU A 67 3.24 45.17 -25.26
C GLU A 67 2.12 46.19 -25.03
N ALA A 68 2.13 47.30 -25.77
CA ALA A 68 1.14 48.37 -25.67
C ALA A 68 -0.23 48.03 -26.26
N SER A 69 -0.34 46.96 -27.06
CA SER A 69 -1.59 46.53 -27.71
C SER A 69 -2.56 45.85 -26.75
N ASP A 70 -3.85 45.82 -27.07
CA ASP A 70 -4.89 45.11 -26.30
C ASP A 70 -5.07 43.65 -26.76
N PHE A 71 -3.95 42.92 -26.87
CA PHE A 71 -3.95 41.50 -27.21
C PHE A 71 -4.11 40.61 -25.98
N SER A 72 -4.59 39.39 -26.20
CA SER A 72 -4.55 38.35 -25.17
C SER A 72 -3.10 38.14 -24.71
N ARG A 73 -2.93 37.71 -23.45
CA ARG A 73 -1.61 37.39 -22.92
C ARG A 73 -0.88 36.32 -23.74
N SER A 74 -1.62 35.34 -24.26
CA SER A 74 -1.11 34.29 -25.14
C SER A 74 -0.53 34.86 -26.43
N VAL A 75 -1.23 35.80 -27.07
CA VAL A 75 -0.75 36.47 -28.29
C VAL A 75 0.49 37.32 -28.00
N LYS A 76 0.48 38.13 -26.93
CA LYS A 76 1.65 38.94 -26.53
C LYS A 76 2.89 38.08 -26.30
N ASP A 77 2.78 37.08 -25.43
CA ASP A 77 3.90 36.22 -25.04
C ASP A 77 4.49 35.47 -26.25
N LYS A 78 3.62 34.92 -27.13
CA LYS A 78 4.06 34.19 -28.32
C LYS A 78 4.69 35.11 -29.37
N SER A 79 4.10 36.28 -29.63
CA SER A 79 4.63 37.24 -30.59
C SER A 79 5.96 37.83 -30.13
N GLN A 80 6.09 38.20 -28.85
CA GLN A 80 7.35 38.66 -28.26
C GLN A 80 8.45 37.61 -28.40
N ARG A 81 8.18 36.35 -28.02
CA ARG A 81 9.14 35.24 -28.18
C ARG A 81 9.62 35.07 -29.62
N VAL A 82 8.76 35.26 -30.61
CA VAL A 82 9.15 35.16 -32.03
C VAL A 82 10.04 36.34 -32.43
N LEU A 83 9.70 37.56 -31.99
CA LEU A 83 10.47 38.78 -32.26
C LEU A 83 11.86 38.75 -31.59
N GLU A 84 11.93 38.36 -30.32
CA GLU A 84 13.20 38.17 -29.58
C GLU A 84 14.08 37.12 -30.25
N ARG A 85 13.48 36.05 -30.78
CA ARG A 85 14.21 35.00 -31.50
C ARG A 85 14.81 35.49 -32.82
N LEU A 86 14.09 36.36 -33.52
CA LEU A 86 14.59 37.06 -34.71
C LEU A 86 15.78 37.96 -34.35
N GLU A 87 15.65 38.77 -33.30
CA GLU A 87 16.72 39.63 -32.78
C GLU A 87 17.97 38.84 -32.40
N GLU A 88 17.80 37.73 -31.68
CA GLU A 88 18.91 36.89 -31.26
C GLU A 88 19.65 36.27 -32.46
N ALA A 89 18.91 35.83 -33.48
CA ALA A 89 19.50 35.27 -34.69
C ALA A 89 20.28 36.32 -35.49
N GLU A 90 19.72 37.51 -35.68
CA GLU A 90 20.35 38.64 -36.37
C GLU A 90 21.59 39.14 -35.62
N THR A 91 21.51 39.24 -34.29
CA THR A 91 22.64 39.64 -33.44
C THR A 91 23.81 38.67 -33.56
N ARG A 92 23.54 37.36 -33.62
CA ARG A 92 24.60 36.33 -33.80
C ARG A 92 25.27 36.40 -35.17
N VAL A 93 24.56 36.85 -36.20
CA VAL A 93 25.08 36.97 -37.57
C VAL A 93 25.87 38.27 -37.75
N HIS A 94 25.35 39.39 -37.24
CA HIS A 94 25.85 40.73 -37.54
C HIS A 94 26.63 41.40 -36.39
N GLY A 95 26.56 40.88 -35.17
CA GLY A 95 27.35 41.35 -34.02
C GLY A 95 26.87 42.65 -33.35
N GLU A 96 25.82 43.30 -33.86
CA GLU A 96 25.23 44.53 -33.30
C GLU A 96 23.73 44.33 -33.01
N VAL A 97 23.23 44.92 -31.91
CA VAL A 97 21.90 44.66 -31.33
C VAL A 97 20.76 45.50 -31.95
N HIS A 98 21.04 46.54 -32.75
CA HIS A 98 20.06 47.64 -32.89
C HIS A 98 19.40 47.86 -34.25
N GLN A 99 19.72 47.10 -35.30
CA GLN A 99 18.97 47.19 -36.57
C GLN A 99 18.85 45.83 -37.24
N LEU A 100 17.62 45.33 -37.39
CA LEU A 100 17.31 44.18 -38.26
C LEU A 100 17.83 44.53 -39.66
N GLN A 101 18.93 43.91 -40.08
CA GLN A 101 19.60 44.31 -41.30
C GLN A 101 18.90 43.77 -42.55
N GLU A 102 18.07 42.74 -42.38
CA GLU A 102 17.34 42.02 -43.44
C GLU A 102 15.81 42.10 -43.31
N LEU A 103 15.23 42.60 -42.21
CA LEU A 103 13.83 42.35 -41.81
C LEU A 103 13.01 43.55 -41.27
N GLY A 104 13.52 44.78 -41.40
CA GLY A 104 12.93 45.99 -40.80
C GLY A 104 11.70 46.59 -41.51
N ASP A 105 10.84 45.79 -42.12
CA ASP A 105 9.60 46.25 -42.76
C ASP A 105 8.38 45.90 -41.89
N ILE A 106 7.34 46.75 -41.94
CA ILE A 106 6.04 46.55 -41.28
C ILE A 106 5.44 45.15 -41.54
N ASP A 107 5.77 44.55 -42.68
CA ASP A 107 5.39 43.18 -43.05
C ASP A 107 5.78 42.14 -41.98
N THR A 108 6.94 42.30 -41.33
CA THR A 108 7.42 41.36 -40.29
C THR A 108 6.53 41.34 -39.06
N ILE A 109 6.15 42.50 -38.52
CA ILE A 109 5.26 42.55 -37.34
C ILE A 109 3.86 42.08 -37.70
N ILE A 110 3.36 42.39 -38.91
CA ILE A 110 2.06 41.93 -39.39
C ILE A 110 2.04 40.41 -39.57
N ASP A 111 3.09 39.81 -40.14
CA ASP A 111 3.22 38.36 -40.27
C ASP A 111 3.31 37.68 -38.90
N VAL A 112 4.12 38.22 -37.97
CA VAL A 112 4.30 37.60 -36.64
C VAL A 112 3.02 37.67 -35.81
N VAL A 113 2.46 38.87 -35.65
CA VAL A 113 1.25 39.07 -34.84
C VAL A 113 0.05 38.43 -35.53
N GLY A 114 -0.07 38.56 -36.86
CA GLY A 114 -1.17 37.98 -37.60
C GLY A 114 -1.19 36.45 -37.56
N VAL A 115 -0.04 35.78 -37.63
CA VAL A 115 0.01 34.31 -37.53
C VAL A 115 -0.33 33.86 -36.10
N VAL A 116 0.21 34.53 -35.08
CA VAL A 116 -0.07 34.18 -33.69
C VAL A 116 -1.54 34.40 -33.32
N ALA A 117 -2.11 35.55 -33.70
CA ALA A 117 -3.53 35.85 -33.51
C ALA A 117 -4.42 34.92 -34.34
N GLY A 118 -4.05 34.62 -35.59
CA GLY A 118 -4.78 33.71 -36.44
C GLY A 118 -4.83 32.27 -35.91
N LEU A 119 -3.73 31.79 -35.31
CA LEU A 119 -3.71 30.49 -34.62
C LEU A 119 -4.65 30.49 -33.40
N GLU A 120 -4.70 31.58 -32.64
CA GLU A 120 -5.61 31.70 -31.49
C GLU A 120 -7.09 31.78 -31.91
N LEU A 121 -7.41 32.55 -32.95
CA LEU A 121 -8.76 32.65 -33.50
C LEU A 121 -9.27 31.30 -34.04
N LEU A 122 -8.38 30.47 -34.60
CA LEU A 122 -8.71 29.10 -35.02
C LEU A 122 -8.70 28.08 -33.87
N GLY A 123 -8.41 28.49 -32.63
CA GLY A 123 -8.37 27.58 -31.48
C GLY A 123 -7.22 26.58 -31.50
N ILE A 124 -6.10 26.90 -32.18
CA ILE A 124 -4.97 25.97 -32.33
C ILE A 124 -4.13 25.93 -31.05
N GLU A 125 -4.17 24.79 -30.36
CA GLU A 125 -3.41 24.58 -29.12
C GLU A 125 -1.95 24.20 -29.37
N LYS A 126 -1.69 23.38 -30.41
CA LYS A 126 -0.36 22.84 -30.74
C LYS A 126 -0.10 22.91 -32.24
N LEU A 127 1.11 23.32 -32.60
CA LEU A 127 1.56 23.41 -33.99
C LEU A 127 2.66 22.37 -34.25
N TYR A 128 2.60 21.71 -35.40
CA TYR A 128 3.60 20.74 -35.83
C TYR A 128 4.12 21.10 -37.23
N SER A 129 5.39 20.79 -37.50
CA SER A 129 6.01 21.11 -38.78
C SER A 129 6.83 19.94 -39.34
N SER A 130 6.74 19.74 -40.65
CA SER A 130 7.71 18.92 -41.39
C SER A 130 9.11 19.56 -41.32
N PRO A 131 10.18 18.80 -41.62
CA PRO A 131 11.51 19.40 -41.73
C PRO A 131 11.53 20.61 -42.68
N LEU A 132 12.18 21.69 -42.27
CA LEU A 132 12.25 22.92 -43.07
C LEU A 132 13.15 22.74 -44.30
N PRO A 133 12.75 23.22 -45.49
CA PRO A 133 13.59 23.13 -46.68
C PRO A 133 14.72 24.16 -46.63
N ALA A 134 15.98 23.71 -46.72
CA ALA A 134 17.16 24.59 -46.59
C ALA A 134 17.33 25.60 -47.74
N GLY A 135 16.82 25.29 -48.94
CA GLY A 135 17.20 26.00 -50.17
C GLY A 135 18.68 25.80 -50.55
N TRP A 136 19.14 26.46 -51.61
CA TRP A 136 20.55 26.44 -52.02
C TRP A 136 20.88 27.63 -52.95
N GLY A 137 22.16 27.95 -53.10
CA GLY A 137 22.65 29.01 -53.98
C GLY A 137 22.87 30.36 -53.29
N VAL A 138 22.63 31.46 -54.01
CA VAL A 138 22.90 32.82 -53.56
C VAL A 138 21.71 33.72 -53.90
N VAL A 139 21.31 34.60 -52.99
CA VAL A 139 20.26 35.61 -53.21
C VAL A 139 20.84 37.02 -53.14
N SER A 140 20.33 37.93 -53.96
CA SER A 140 20.71 39.35 -53.93
C SER A 140 19.79 40.14 -53.02
N THR A 141 20.36 40.80 -52.02
CA THR A 141 19.65 41.74 -51.14
C THR A 141 20.12 43.17 -51.38
N ARG A 142 19.47 44.15 -50.75
CA ARG A 142 19.85 45.57 -50.83
C ARG A 142 21.28 45.84 -50.34
N LYS A 143 21.88 44.93 -49.56
CA LYS A 143 23.21 45.07 -48.95
C LYS A 143 24.28 44.14 -49.54
N GLY A 144 23.93 43.23 -50.46
CA GLY A 144 24.89 42.35 -51.10
C GLY A 144 24.33 40.97 -51.46
N ALA A 145 25.21 40.08 -51.91
CA ALA A 145 24.87 38.70 -52.22
C ALA A 145 25.03 37.83 -50.96
N LEU A 146 24.00 37.07 -50.58
CA LEU A 146 23.99 36.20 -49.39
C LEU A 146 23.88 34.72 -49.79
N PRO A 147 24.54 33.81 -49.05
CA PRO A 147 24.35 32.38 -49.24
C PRO A 147 22.93 31.97 -48.85
N VAL A 148 22.43 30.87 -49.43
CA VAL A 148 21.16 30.24 -49.06
C VAL A 148 21.43 28.88 -48.37
N PRO A 149 20.82 28.60 -47.20
CA PRO A 149 19.91 29.47 -46.45
C PRO A 149 20.60 30.76 -45.97
N ALA A 150 19.84 31.86 -45.91
CA ALA A 150 20.34 33.14 -45.41
C ALA A 150 20.92 32.94 -43.99
N PRO A 151 22.01 33.62 -43.62
CA PRO A 151 22.67 33.40 -42.33
C PRO A 151 21.73 33.48 -41.12
N ALA A 152 20.80 34.45 -41.10
CA ALA A 152 19.80 34.60 -40.03
C ALA A 152 18.83 33.39 -40.00
N THR A 153 18.33 32.97 -41.16
CA THR A 153 17.49 31.77 -41.33
C THR A 153 18.20 30.50 -40.83
N ALA A 154 19.49 30.32 -41.19
CA ALA A 154 20.29 29.18 -40.72
C ALA A 154 20.50 29.21 -39.19
N GLN A 155 20.71 30.40 -38.62
CA GLN A 155 20.90 30.58 -37.19
C GLN A 155 19.63 30.25 -36.39
N LEU A 156 18.45 30.64 -36.88
CA LEU A 156 17.15 30.28 -36.29
C LEU A 156 16.95 28.76 -36.26
N MET A 157 17.24 28.08 -37.36
CA MET A 157 17.18 26.62 -37.45
C MET A 157 18.15 25.95 -36.46
N ALA A 158 19.38 26.46 -36.36
CA ALA A 158 20.39 25.93 -35.46
C ALA A 158 20.01 26.11 -33.98
N MET A 159 19.52 27.29 -33.60
CA MET A 159 19.07 27.60 -32.24
C MET A 159 17.91 26.71 -31.79
N ALA A 160 17.07 26.27 -32.73
CA ALA A 160 15.94 25.40 -32.44
C ALA A 160 16.27 23.90 -32.53
N LYS A 161 17.49 23.55 -32.97
CA LYS A 161 17.81 22.19 -33.43
C LYS A 161 16.74 21.66 -34.40
N ALA A 162 16.25 22.56 -35.26
CA ALA A 162 15.17 22.25 -36.19
C ALA A 162 15.56 21.12 -37.13
N LYS A 163 14.61 20.26 -37.49
CA LYS A 163 14.83 19.30 -38.56
C LYS A 163 14.88 20.06 -39.88
N VAL A 164 15.95 19.89 -40.64
CA VAL A 164 16.15 20.52 -41.95
C VAL A 164 16.27 19.44 -43.01
N ALA A 165 15.61 19.63 -44.15
CA ALA A 165 15.71 18.76 -45.31
C ALA A 165 16.46 19.47 -46.45
N PRO A 166 17.39 18.78 -47.13
CA PRO A 166 17.93 19.30 -48.38
C PRO A 166 16.81 19.41 -49.44
N PRO A 167 16.91 20.36 -50.38
CA PRO A 167 15.96 20.45 -51.49
C PRO A 167 15.88 19.10 -52.23
N LYS A 168 14.66 18.58 -52.41
CA LYS A 168 14.42 17.29 -53.09
C LYS A 168 14.18 17.53 -54.58
N GLY A 169 15.07 17.00 -55.42
CA GLY A 169 14.90 16.90 -56.87
C GLY A 169 15.85 17.79 -57.70
N PRO A 170 16.12 17.44 -58.97
CA PRO A 170 17.06 18.16 -59.84
C PRO A 170 16.54 19.50 -60.40
N TYR A 171 15.37 19.97 -59.95
CA TYR A 171 14.59 21.07 -60.55
C TYR A 171 14.26 22.21 -59.55
N VAL A 172 14.94 22.29 -58.41
CA VAL A 172 14.75 23.41 -57.48
C VAL A 172 15.66 24.55 -57.92
N ALA A 173 15.10 25.64 -58.47
CA ALA A 173 15.87 26.85 -58.77
C ALA A 173 16.64 27.34 -57.52
N ALA A 174 17.88 27.80 -57.70
CA ALA A 174 18.67 28.40 -56.62
C ALA A 174 17.91 29.58 -55.99
N GLY A 175 17.78 29.59 -54.67
CA GLY A 175 17.06 30.61 -53.95
C GLY A 175 16.55 30.17 -52.58
N GLU A 176 16.20 31.17 -51.78
CA GLU A 176 15.62 30.98 -50.45
C GLU A 176 14.20 30.41 -50.52
N LEU A 177 13.96 29.34 -49.74
CA LEU A 177 12.68 28.61 -49.67
C LEU A 177 11.93 28.85 -48.35
N VAL A 178 12.63 29.33 -47.32
CA VAL A 178 12.06 29.70 -46.02
C VAL A 178 12.61 31.08 -45.69
N THR A 179 11.72 32.06 -45.51
CA THR A 179 12.13 33.40 -45.10
C THR A 179 12.55 33.41 -43.63
N PRO A 180 13.35 34.39 -43.18
CA PRO A 180 13.72 34.49 -41.77
C PRO A 180 12.50 34.56 -40.84
N THR A 181 11.47 35.36 -41.19
CA THR A 181 10.20 35.46 -40.42
C THR A 181 9.47 34.12 -40.34
N GLY A 182 9.37 33.39 -41.46
CA GLY A 182 8.76 32.07 -41.49
C GLY A 182 9.53 31.03 -40.66
N ALA A 183 10.87 31.08 -40.71
CA ALA A 183 11.73 30.25 -39.89
C ALA A 183 11.54 30.57 -38.39
N ALA A 184 11.49 31.85 -38.00
CA ALA A 184 11.29 32.23 -36.62
C ALA A 184 9.93 31.78 -36.08
N LEU A 185 8.86 31.98 -36.84
CA LEU A 185 7.52 31.52 -36.46
C LEU A 185 7.48 30.00 -36.24
N ILE A 186 7.94 29.21 -37.22
CA ILE A 186 7.88 27.75 -37.12
C ILE A 186 8.82 27.22 -36.03
N THR A 187 10.04 27.73 -35.93
CA THR A 187 11.01 27.25 -34.94
C THR A 187 10.70 27.67 -33.51
N THR A 188 9.84 28.67 -33.31
CA THR A 188 9.40 29.13 -31.99
C THR A 188 8.09 28.48 -31.55
N LEU A 189 7.16 28.26 -32.49
CA LEU A 189 5.79 27.85 -32.19
C LEU A 189 5.51 26.37 -32.46
N ALA A 190 6.29 25.71 -33.34
CA ALA A 190 6.01 24.35 -33.79
C ALA A 190 6.98 23.29 -33.24
N SER A 191 6.47 22.07 -33.09
CA SER A 191 7.27 20.86 -32.85
C SER A 191 7.52 20.10 -34.16
N PHE A 192 8.65 19.42 -34.29
CA PHE A 192 9.03 18.65 -35.49
C PHE A 192 8.66 17.14 -35.40
N GLU A 193 7.70 16.81 -34.55
CA GLU A 193 7.12 15.47 -34.39
C GLU A 193 5.85 15.38 -35.24
N ALA A 194 5.60 14.23 -35.88
CA ALA A 194 4.41 14.06 -36.71
C ALA A 194 3.32 13.32 -35.91
N PRO A 195 2.28 14.01 -35.42
CA PRO A 195 1.18 13.34 -34.71
C PRO A 195 0.28 12.59 -35.69
N ALA A 196 -0.40 11.55 -35.18
CA ALA A 196 -1.58 11.02 -35.83
C ALA A 196 -2.76 11.97 -35.56
N ILE A 197 -3.39 12.47 -36.63
CA ILE A 197 -4.49 13.43 -36.55
C ILE A 197 -5.69 12.92 -37.35
N THR A 198 -6.89 13.18 -36.84
CA THR A 198 -8.11 13.15 -37.63
C THR A 198 -8.22 14.48 -38.35
N LEU A 199 -8.03 14.49 -39.67
CA LEU A 199 -8.03 15.73 -40.47
C LEU A 199 -9.44 16.33 -40.55
N GLU A 200 -9.56 17.61 -40.23
CA GLU A 200 -10.81 18.37 -40.29
C GLU A 200 -10.78 19.46 -41.37
N GLN A 201 -9.67 20.19 -41.45
CA GLN A 201 -9.50 21.30 -42.40
C GLN A 201 -8.12 21.25 -43.05
N VAL A 202 -8.05 21.75 -44.29
CA VAL A 202 -6.81 21.90 -45.05
C VAL A 202 -6.80 23.27 -45.70
N GLY A 203 -5.69 24.00 -45.55
CA GLY A 203 -5.49 25.30 -46.19
C GLY A 203 -4.16 25.37 -46.93
N TYR A 204 -4.13 26.11 -48.03
CA TYR A 204 -2.95 26.33 -48.86
C TYR A 204 -2.58 27.81 -48.95
N GLY A 205 -1.45 28.16 -48.36
CA GLY A 205 -0.86 29.49 -48.41
C GLY A 205 0.10 29.64 -49.57
N LEU A 206 -0.16 30.59 -50.46
CA LEU A 206 0.63 30.79 -51.68
C LEU A 206 1.74 31.82 -51.45
N GLY A 207 2.92 31.58 -52.02
CA GLY A 207 4.03 32.52 -52.02
C GLY A 207 4.03 33.46 -53.25
N THR A 208 4.82 34.54 -53.18
CA THR A 208 4.86 35.56 -54.24
C THR A 208 5.57 35.08 -55.51
N ARG A 209 6.62 34.25 -55.39
CA ARG A 209 7.29 33.66 -56.56
C ARG A 209 6.41 32.56 -57.16
N ASP A 210 6.21 32.59 -58.47
CA ASP A 210 5.52 31.54 -59.22
C ASP A 210 6.54 30.77 -60.07
N ASN A 211 6.91 29.56 -59.62
CA ASN A 211 7.83 28.69 -60.32
C ASN A 211 7.02 27.63 -61.09
N PRO A 212 7.18 27.51 -62.42
CA PRO A 212 6.44 26.54 -63.22
C PRO A 212 6.72 25.08 -62.87
N GLU A 213 7.83 24.77 -62.19
CA GLU A 213 8.26 23.38 -61.89
C GLU A 213 7.83 22.90 -60.49
N ILE A 214 7.78 23.79 -59.49
CA ILE A 214 7.37 23.47 -58.11
C ILE A 214 6.43 24.58 -57.61
N PRO A 215 5.16 24.26 -57.27
CA PRO A 215 4.26 25.22 -56.67
C PRO A 215 4.84 25.82 -55.40
N ASN A 216 4.97 27.14 -55.34
CA ASN A 216 5.40 27.85 -54.13
C ASN A 216 4.25 27.94 -53.13
N VAL A 217 4.05 26.85 -52.38
CA VAL A 217 2.87 26.63 -51.53
C VAL A 217 3.26 26.05 -50.17
N LEU A 218 2.59 26.54 -49.13
CA LEU A 218 2.60 25.96 -47.78
C LEU A 218 1.25 25.31 -47.54
N ALA A 219 1.26 24.03 -47.17
CA ALA A 219 0.06 23.31 -46.75
C ALA A 219 -0.08 23.35 -45.23
N LEU A 220 -1.28 23.67 -44.74
CA LEU A 220 -1.68 23.61 -43.34
C LEU A 220 -2.78 22.56 -43.18
N TRP A 221 -2.60 21.65 -42.23
CA TRP A 221 -3.56 20.61 -41.87
C TRP A 221 -4.01 20.85 -40.43
N ILE A 222 -5.32 20.96 -40.22
CA ILE A 222 -5.93 21.18 -38.91
C ILE A 222 -6.83 19.98 -38.59
N GLY A 223 -6.79 19.53 -37.36
CA GLY A 223 -7.68 18.49 -36.85
C GLY A 223 -7.31 18.02 -35.46
N GLU A 224 -8.09 17.10 -34.92
CA GLU A 224 -7.91 16.59 -33.56
C GLU A 224 -6.82 15.51 -33.50
N THR A 225 -5.97 15.57 -32.49
CA THR A 225 -5.03 14.48 -32.20
C THR A 225 -5.82 13.24 -31.78
N VAL A 226 -5.58 12.10 -32.41
CA VAL A 226 -6.26 10.86 -32.02
C VAL A 226 -5.81 10.52 -30.60
N GLY A 227 -6.78 10.51 -29.67
CA GLY A 227 -6.58 10.19 -28.25
C GLY A 227 -5.94 8.82 -28.08
N SER A 228 -4.62 8.82 -27.98
CA SER A 228 -3.83 7.65 -27.65
C SER A 228 -3.86 7.54 -26.12
N SER A 229 -4.56 6.53 -25.58
CA SER A 229 -4.04 5.86 -24.39
C SER A 229 -2.57 5.61 -24.65
N ALA A 230 -1.69 6.30 -23.92
CA ALA A 230 -0.30 6.46 -24.31
C ALA A 230 0.34 5.09 -24.60
N LEU A 231 0.51 4.78 -25.88
CA LEU A 231 1.36 3.69 -26.34
C LEU A 231 2.78 4.17 -26.11
N GLY A 232 3.28 4.00 -24.89
CA GLY A 232 4.70 4.19 -24.61
C GLY A 232 5.46 3.15 -25.41
N GLN A 233 6.28 3.58 -26.38
CA GLN A 233 7.26 2.67 -26.95
C GLN A 233 8.36 2.42 -25.92
N VAL A 234 8.62 1.16 -25.64
CA VAL A 234 9.72 0.71 -24.79
C VAL A 234 10.56 -0.29 -25.59
N SER A 235 11.83 -0.39 -25.26
CA SER A 235 12.77 -1.26 -25.92
C SER A 235 13.19 -2.35 -24.96
N LEU A 236 13.05 -3.60 -25.41
CA LEU A 236 13.51 -4.78 -24.71
C LEU A 236 14.89 -5.16 -25.26
N LEU A 237 15.91 -5.06 -24.41
CA LEU A 237 17.27 -5.50 -24.70
C LEU A 237 17.44 -6.91 -24.11
N GLU A 238 17.82 -7.88 -24.93
CA GLU A 238 18.03 -9.25 -24.47
C GLU A 238 19.39 -9.79 -24.86
N THR A 239 20.01 -10.53 -23.95
CA THR A 239 21.23 -11.28 -24.23
C THR A 239 21.34 -12.55 -23.40
N ASN A 240 22.12 -13.52 -23.88
CA ASN A 240 22.33 -14.81 -23.22
C ASN A 240 23.77 -14.86 -22.68
N ILE A 241 23.93 -15.31 -21.44
CA ILE A 241 25.20 -15.32 -20.71
C ILE A 241 25.36 -16.71 -20.09
N ASP A 242 26.46 -17.42 -20.38
CA ASP A 242 26.72 -18.80 -19.93
C ASP A 242 28.03 -18.97 -19.14
N ASP A 243 28.77 -17.88 -18.91
CA ASP A 243 30.13 -17.86 -18.36
C ASP A 243 30.38 -16.69 -17.38
N MET A 244 29.38 -16.34 -16.55
CA MET A 244 29.50 -15.32 -15.50
C MET A 244 29.00 -15.81 -14.14
N SER A 245 29.55 -15.25 -13.05
CA SER A 245 29.10 -15.56 -11.70
C SER A 245 27.84 -14.76 -11.31
N PRO A 246 26.99 -15.30 -10.40
CA PRO A 246 25.78 -14.61 -9.94
C PRO A 246 26.02 -13.23 -9.32
N GLU A 247 27.15 -13.01 -8.65
CA GLU A 247 27.49 -11.75 -8.01
C GLU A 247 27.66 -10.62 -9.04
N VAL A 248 28.30 -10.93 -10.18
CA VAL A 248 28.48 -9.95 -11.26
C VAL A 248 27.15 -9.67 -11.96
N LEU A 249 26.30 -10.69 -12.13
CA LEU A 249 24.95 -10.50 -12.67
C LEU A 249 24.12 -9.57 -11.78
N GLY A 250 24.20 -9.72 -10.45
CA GLY A 250 23.56 -8.81 -9.50
C GLY A 250 24.04 -7.36 -9.64
N TYR A 251 25.36 -7.15 -9.72
CA TYR A 251 25.94 -5.82 -9.96
C TYR A 251 25.46 -5.18 -11.27
N VAL A 252 25.44 -5.94 -12.36
CA VAL A 252 24.98 -5.46 -13.67
C VAL A 252 23.51 -5.03 -13.61
N GLN A 253 22.66 -5.82 -12.94
CA GLN A 253 21.25 -5.47 -12.76
C GLN A 253 21.08 -4.14 -12.02
N GLU A 254 21.82 -3.93 -10.92
CA GLU A 254 21.79 -2.68 -10.17
C GLU A 254 22.27 -1.47 -10.99
N GLU A 255 23.36 -1.61 -11.74
CA GLU A 255 23.89 -0.50 -12.55
C GLU A 255 22.93 -0.14 -13.69
N LEU A 256 22.27 -1.13 -14.31
CA LEU A 256 21.25 -0.89 -15.33
C LEU A 256 20.05 -0.12 -14.77
N MET A 257 19.55 -0.51 -13.60
CA MET A 257 18.45 0.20 -12.91
C MET A 257 18.86 1.62 -12.54
N ARG A 258 20.07 1.81 -12.00
CA ARG A 258 20.63 3.14 -11.65
C ARG A 258 20.71 4.07 -12.87
N ARG A 259 20.93 3.51 -14.06
CA ARG A 259 21.08 4.25 -15.33
C ARG A 259 19.76 4.47 -16.05
N GLY A 260 18.63 4.15 -15.42
CA GLY A 260 17.30 4.46 -15.94
C GLY A 260 16.71 3.36 -16.82
N ALA A 261 17.13 2.10 -16.65
CA ALA A 261 16.30 0.97 -17.07
C ALA A 261 14.93 1.05 -16.37
N LEU A 262 13.87 0.71 -17.09
CA LEU A 262 12.52 0.62 -16.54
C LEU A 262 12.34 -0.67 -15.74
N ASP A 263 13.03 -1.74 -16.17
CA ASP A 263 13.08 -3.03 -15.49
C ASP A 263 14.30 -3.82 -16.00
N ALA A 264 14.81 -4.76 -15.21
CA ALA A 264 15.89 -5.68 -15.59
C ALA A 264 15.75 -7.00 -14.82
N TRP A 265 15.75 -8.14 -15.52
CA TRP A 265 15.59 -9.46 -14.90
C TRP A 265 16.38 -10.55 -15.63
N PHE A 266 16.55 -11.69 -14.94
CA PHE A 266 17.21 -12.88 -15.47
C PHE A 266 16.23 -14.04 -15.62
N SER A 267 16.32 -14.78 -16.72
CA SER A 267 15.59 -16.03 -16.92
C SER A 267 16.57 -17.18 -17.14
N PRO A 268 16.45 -18.31 -16.42
CA PRO A 268 17.27 -19.48 -16.73
C PRO A 268 16.90 -20.02 -18.11
N ILE A 269 17.90 -20.33 -18.92
CA ILE A 269 17.73 -20.87 -20.27
C ILE A 269 18.71 -22.01 -20.53
N GLN A 270 18.41 -22.82 -21.54
CA GLN A 270 19.31 -23.87 -22.00
C GLN A 270 19.76 -23.56 -23.44
N MET A 271 21.07 -23.46 -23.63
CA MET A 271 21.69 -23.19 -24.92
C MET A 271 22.02 -24.49 -25.68
N LYS A 272 22.52 -24.36 -26.91
CA LYS A 272 22.96 -25.49 -27.74
C LYS A 272 23.87 -26.45 -26.96
N LYS A 273 23.77 -27.75 -27.22
CA LYS A 273 24.49 -28.82 -26.50
C LYS A 273 24.14 -28.89 -25.00
N SER A 274 22.92 -28.50 -24.64
CA SER A 274 22.38 -28.57 -23.27
C SER A 274 23.14 -27.74 -22.23
N ARG A 275 23.87 -26.70 -22.67
CA ARG A 275 24.63 -25.84 -21.77
C ARG A 275 23.67 -24.92 -20.98
N PRO A 276 23.72 -24.91 -19.63
CA PRO A 276 22.93 -23.99 -18.83
C PRO A 276 23.44 -22.56 -19.00
N ALA A 277 22.51 -21.59 -19.06
CA ALA A 277 22.81 -20.17 -19.21
C ALA A 277 21.70 -19.31 -18.59
N VAL A 278 21.91 -18.01 -18.52
CA VAL A 278 20.90 -17.03 -18.12
C VAL A 278 20.64 -16.05 -19.26
N LYS A 279 19.38 -15.66 -19.44
CA LYS A 279 18.97 -14.58 -20.34
C LYS A 279 18.75 -13.32 -19.52
N LEU A 280 19.58 -12.31 -19.72
CA LEU A 280 19.34 -10.96 -19.22
C LEU A 280 18.35 -10.26 -20.14
N SER A 281 17.28 -9.72 -19.56
CA SER A 281 16.25 -8.96 -20.25
C SER A 281 16.11 -7.60 -19.58
N VAL A 282 16.18 -6.52 -20.36
CA VAL A 282 16.17 -5.14 -19.84
C VAL A 282 15.14 -4.34 -20.61
N LEU A 283 14.15 -3.79 -19.90
CA LEU A 283 13.16 -2.89 -20.46
C LEU A 283 13.66 -1.45 -20.30
N CYS A 284 13.64 -0.65 -21.36
CA CYS A 284 14.08 0.74 -21.30
C CYS A 284 13.31 1.64 -22.26
N ARG A 285 13.49 2.96 -22.12
CA ARG A 285 12.98 3.91 -23.12
C ARG A 285 13.89 3.89 -24.37
N PRO A 286 13.37 4.09 -25.59
CA PRO A 286 14.17 4.02 -26.82
C PRO A 286 15.40 4.94 -26.83
N ASN A 287 15.31 6.12 -26.21
CA ASN A 287 16.43 7.06 -26.09
C ASN A 287 17.56 6.57 -25.15
N MET A 288 17.30 5.56 -24.32
CA MET A 288 18.26 4.98 -23.37
C MET A 288 18.96 3.73 -23.90
N GLU A 289 18.51 3.17 -25.03
CA GLU A 289 19.06 1.94 -25.62
C GLU A 289 20.58 1.99 -25.75
N SER A 290 21.09 3.05 -26.38
CA SER A 290 22.54 3.20 -26.64
C SER A 290 23.37 3.27 -25.37
N ALA A 291 22.82 3.82 -24.28
CA ALA A 291 23.52 3.91 -23.00
C ALA A 291 23.56 2.55 -22.29
N LEU A 292 22.41 1.86 -22.24
CA LEU A 292 22.31 0.56 -21.57
C LEU A 292 23.02 -0.55 -22.34
N VAL A 293 22.96 -0.53 -23.68
CA VAL A 293 23.73 -1.45 -24.54
C VAL A 293 25.23 -1.38 -24.24
N LYS A 294 25.78 -0.18 -24.03
CA LYS A 294 27.21 -0.02 -23.67
C LYS A 294 27.54 -0.68 -22.34
N ILE A 295 26.67 -0.56 -21.35
CA ILE A 295 26.86 -1.17 -20.03
C ILE A 295 26.82 -2.69 -20.16
N ILE A 296 25.80 -3.24 -20.83
CA ILE A 296 25.66 -4.68 -21.00
C ILE A 296 26.88 -5.25 -21.74
N LEU A 297 27.39 -4.58 -22.78
CA LEU A 297 28.59 -5.02 -23.51
C LEU A 297 29.90 -4.86 -22.72
N ALA A 298 29.98 -3.89 -21.81
CA ALA A 298 31.18 -3.65 -21.02
C ALA A 298 31.27 -4.56 -19.79
N GLU A 299 30.14 -4.82 -19.15
CA GLU A 299 30.06 -5.45 -17.84
C GLU A 299 29.62 -6.92 -17.91
N THR A 300 29.28 -7.43 -19.09
CA THR A 300 28.95 -8.85 -19.30
C THR A 300 29.84 -9.51 -20.33
N SER A 301 29.91 -10.84 -20.31
CA SER A 301 30.65 -11.64 -21.30
C SER A 301 29.96 -11.72 -22.67
N THR A 302 28.81 -11.07 -22.83
CA THR A 302 28.05 -11.20 -24.06
C THR A 302 28.76 -10.58 -25.26
N LEU A 303 28.60 -11.24 -26.41
CA LEU A 303 29.09 -10.75 -27.70
C LEU A 303 28.02 -10.00 -28.49
N GLY A 304 26.77 -9.96 -28.01
CA GLY A 304 25.69 -9.32 -28.75
C GLY A 304 24.39 -9.19 -27.96
N ILE A 305 23.62 -8.16 -28.31
CA ILE A 305 22.35 -7.83 -27.68
C ILE A 305 21.30 -7.74 -28.77
N ARG A 306 20.14 -8.35 -28.52
CA ARG A 306 18.95 -8.24 -29.37
C ARG A 306 18.09 -7.12 -28.82
N VAL A 307 17.60 -6.27 -29.72
CA VAL A 307 16.72 -5.15 -29.36
C VAL A 307 15.37 -5.37 -30.02
N GLN A 308 14.31 -5.32 -29.24
CA GLN A 308 12.94 -5.37 -29.73
C GLN A 308 12.18 -4.15 -29.23
N THR A 309 11.58 -3.40 -30.15
CA THR A 309 10.64 -2.33 -29.79
C THR A 309 9.29 -2.95 -29.45
N LEU A 310 8.78 -2.63 -28.27
CA LEU A 310 7.51 -3.09 -27.73
C LEU A 310 6.59 -1.89 -27.51
N ASN A 311 5.31 -2.16 -27.68
CA ASN A 311 4.25 -1.23 -27.32
C ASN A 311 3.84 -1.48 -25.86
N ARG A 312 3.80 -0.43 -25.05
CA ARG A 312 3.33 -0.47 -23.67
C ARG A 312 2.06 0.35 -23.54
N TYR A 313 1.00 -0.27 -23.03
CA TYR A 313 -0.19 0.44 -22.60
C TYR A 313 0.07 0.97 -21.19
N GLU A 314 0.05 2.30 -21.02
CA GLU A 314 0.17 2.93 -19.71
C GLU A 314 -1.20 3.48 -19.28
N ALA A 315 -1.61 3.13 -18.06
CA ALA A 315 -2.73 3.79 -17.40
C ALA A 315 -2.27 5.15 -16.87
N GLU A 316 -3.18 6.11 -16.84
CA GLU A 316 -2.91 7.40 -16.23
C GLU A 316 -2.59 7.19 -14.74
N ARG A 317 -1.56 7.88 -14.25
CA ARG A 317 -1.17 7.79 -12.85
C ARG A 317 -0.66 9.13 -12.36
N GLU A 318 -0.97 9.43 -11.11
CA GLU A 318 -0.37 10.52 -10.37
C GLU A 318 0.26 9.97 -9.09
N VAL A 319 1.31 10.64 -8.62
CA VAL A 319 1.89 10.37 -7.31
C VAL A 319 1.64 11.59 -6.47
N VAL A 320 0.82 11.45 -5.44
CA VAL A 320 0.50 12.52 -4.49
C VAL A 320 1.21 12.27 -3.18
N ALA A 321 1.70 13.33 -2.54
CA ALA A 321 2.19 13.23 -1.17
C ALA A 321 0.99 13.34 -0.22
N VAL A 322 0.76 12.30 0.59
CA VAL A 322 -0.28 12.29 1.62
C VAL A 322 0.42 12.49 2.96
N GLU A 323 0.08 13.60 3.63
CA GLU A 323 0.53 13.85 4.99
C GLU A 323 -0.25 12.98 5.97
N THR A 324 0.47 12.21 6.78
CA THR A 324 -0.09 11.43 7.89
C THR A 324 0.43 11.97 9.21
N SER A 325 -0.19 11.59 10.33
CA SER A 325 0.32 11.92 11.68
C SER A 325 1.72 11.34 11.96
N PHE A 326 2.23 10.45 11.09
CA PHE A 326 3.51 9.76 11.25
C PHE A 326 4.54 10.17 10.18
N GLY A 327 4.17 11.06 9.25
CA GLY A 327 5.01 11.56 8.17
C GLY A 327 4.32 11.51 6.80
N ALA A 328 4.93 12.15 5.80
CA ALA A 328 4.45 12.12 4.43
C ALA A 328 4.73 10.76 3.78
N ALA A 329 3.72 10.15 3.17
CA ALA A 329 3.87 9.00 2.29
C ALA A 329 3.45 9.37 0.87
N ARG A 330 4.24 8.99 -0.12
CA ARG A 330 3.83 9.10 -1.52
C ARG A 330 2.79 8.02 -1.82
N VAL A 331 1.73 8.40 -2.51
CA VAL A 331 0.64 7.50 -2.88
C VAL A 331 0.48 7.54 -4.40
N LYS A 332 0.65 6.38 -5.03
CA LYS A 332 0.37 6.16 -6.44
C LYS A 332 -1.14 6.01 -6.62
N ILE A 333 -1.74 6.91 -7.37
CA ILE A 333 -3.14 6.85 -7.78
C ILE A 333 -3.16 6.48 -9.26
N LYS A 334 -3.75 5.34 -9.59
CA LYS A 334 -4.00 4.88 -10.96
C LYS A 334 -5.40 5.34 -11.38
N LYS A 335 -5.49 6.02 -12.53
CA LYS A 335 -6.73 6.48 -13.14
C LYS A 335 -6.97 5.80 -14.49
N GLU A 336 -8.23 5.56 -14.80
CA GLU A 336 -8.70 5.12 -16.12
C GLU A 336 -9.96 5.92 -16.44
N ALA A 337 -9.92 6.73 -17.52
CA ALA A 337 -11.00 7.64 -17.91
C ALA A 337 -11.51 8.50 -16.72
N ASP A 338 -10.59 9.15 -16.01
CA ASP A 338 -10.84 9.98 -14.81
C ASP A 338 -11.40 9.25 -13.58
N VAL A 339 -11.57 7.92 -13.63
CA VAL A 339 -11.96 7.10 -12.48
C VAL A 339 -10.72 6.57 -11.76
N ILE A 340 -10.62 6.76 -10.44
CA ILE A 340 -9.56 6.14 -9.62
C ILE A 340 -9.80 4.63 -9.57
N VAL A 341 -8.88 3.87 -10.17
CA VAL A 341 -8.95 2.40 -10.26
C VAL A 341 -8.15 1.73 -9.12
N SER A 342 -7.09 2.37 -8.65
CA SER A 342 -6.24 1.83 -7.59
C SER A 342 -5.50 2.98 -6.91
N VAL A 343 -5.39 2.88 -5.58
CA VAL A 343 -4.59 3.76 -4.73
C VAL A 343 -3.62 2.87 -3.98
N SER A 344 -2.33 3.15 -4.06
CA SER A 344 -1.31 2.34 -3.40
C SER A 344 -0.19 3.23 -2.88
N PRO A 345 0.07 3.25 -1.56
CA PRO A 345 1.18 3.99 -1.01
C PRO A 345 2.52 3.36 -1.43
N GLU A 346 3.57 4.18 -1.51
CA GLU A 346 4.92 3.71 -1.76
C GLU A 346 5.41 2.88 -0.58
N PHE A 347 5.77 1.63 -0.87
CA PHE A 347 6.16 0.67 0.16
C PHE A 347 7.34 1.16 1.02
N GLU A 348 8.36 1.77 0.42
CA GLU A 348 9.51 2.27 1.20
C GLU A 348 9.13 3.45 2.12
N ASP A 349 8.20 4.32 1.72
CA ASP A 349 7.73 5.41 2.58
C ASP A 349 6.91 4.85 3.76
N CYS A 350 6.01 3.89 3.49
CA CYS A 350 5.27 3.18 4.53
C CYS A 350 6.19 2.44 5.50
N LYS A 351 7.25 1.81 4.97
CA LYS A 351 8.24 1.08 5.75
C LYS A 351 9.09 2.02 6.61
N GLU A 352 9.53 3.16 6.10
CA GLU A 352 10.22 4.18 6.91
C GLU A 352 9.32 4.73 8.03
N ILE A 353 8.06 5.04 7.72
CA ILE A 353 7.07 5.48 8.71
C ILE A 353 6.84 4.39 9.78
N ALA A 354 6.68 3.13 9.37
CA ALA A 354 6.52 2.00 10.28
C ALA A 354 7.79 1.72 11.10
N GLN A 355 8.99 1.93 10.54
CA GLN A 355 10.26 1.82 11.25
C GLN A 355 10.39 2.88 12.35
N ARG A 356 9.90 4.11 12.13
CA ARG A 356 9.85 5.12 13.20
C ARG A 356 9.00 4.69 14.39
N ALA A 357 7.98 3.85 14.19
CA ALA A 357 7.23 3.26 15.32
C ALA A 357 8.07 2.22 16.10
N GLN A 358 9.05 1.57 15.47
CA GLN A 358 10.01 0.66 16.12
C GLN A 358 11.09 1.40 16.91
N ASP A 359 11.34 2.69 16.64
CA ASP A 359 12.33 3.50 17.37
C ASP A 359 11.99 3.64 18.86
N HIS A 360 10.72 3.49 19.23
CA HIS A 360 10.23 3.70 20.59
C HIS A 360 9.60 2.46 21.23
N ILE A 361 9.15 1.49 20.45
CA ILE A 361 8.49 0.27 20.94
C ILE A 361 9.23 -0.95 20.38
N PRO A 362 9.75 -1.87 21.20
CA PRO A 362 10.45 -3.07 20.73
C PRO A 362 9.63 -3.86 19.70
N GLY A 363 10.14 -3.95 18.47
CA GLY A 363 9.43 -4.61 17.37
C GLY A 363 8.15 -3.90 16.91
N GLY A 364 7.96 -2.63 17.28
CA GLY A 364 6.82 -1.78 16.92
C GLY A 364 5.52 -2.13 17.64
N VAL A 365 5.52 -3.08 18.58
CA VAL A 365 4.30 -3.59 19.22
C VAL A 365 4.47 -3.83 20.72
N ASN A 366 3.41 -3.55 21.49
CA ASN A 366 3.36 -3.83 22.94
C ASN A 366 3.01 -5.28 23.30
N SER A 367 2.74 -6.11 22.28
CA SER A 367 2.43 -7.54 22.44
C SER A 367 3.02 -8.29 21.25
N PRO A 368 3.93 -9.26 21.45
CA PRO A 368 4.71 -9.86 20.36
C PRO A 368 3.89 -10.41 19.19
N VAL A 369 2.79 -11.10 19.47
CA VAL A 369 1.91 -11.69 18.45
C VAL A 369 1.32 -10.65 17.48
N ARG A 370 1.22 -9.38 17.89
CA ARG A 370 0.71 -8.30 17.04
C ARG A 370 1.69 -7.85 15.97
N SER A 371 2.93 -8.33 15.98
CA SER A 371 3.93 -7.97 14.97
C SER A 371 3.77 -8.73 13.65
N PHE A 372 2.81 -9.65 13.57
CA PHE A 372 2.60 -10.57 12.43
C PHE A 372 3.80 -11.47 12.11
N LYS A 373 4.83 -11.53 12.97
CA LYS A 373 6.01 -12.39 12.74
C LYS A 373 5.68 -13.86 12.46
N SER A 374 4.60 -14.38 13.05
CA SER A 374 4.16 -15.77 12.85
C SER A 374 3.48 -16.04 11.50
N VAL A 375 3.01 -15.00 10.80
CA VAL A 375 2.27 -15.10 9.52
C VAL A 375 2.92 -14.30 8.38
N GLY A 376 3.96 -13.51 8.67
CA GLY A 376 4.57 -12.58 7.73
C GLY A 376 3.70 -11.36 7.42
N GLY A 377 4.23 -10.44 6.61
CA GLY A 377 3.56 -9.19 6.26
C GLY A 377 3.71 -8.09 7.32
N THR A 378 2.87 -7.06 7.20
CA THR A 378 2.87 -5.89 8.11
C THR A 378 1.58 -5.89 8.92
N PRO A 379 1.64 -5.66 10.25
CA PRO A 379 0.45 -5.69 11.08
C PRO A 379 -0.51 -4.54 10.79
N LEU A 380 -1.80 -4.81 10.97
CA LEU A 380 -2.85 -3.81 10.82
C LEU A 380 -2.94 -2.91 12.05
N PHE A 381 -3.08 -1.61 11.82
CA PHE A 381 -3.43 -0.64 12.85
C PHE A 381 -4.96 -0.52 12.90
N ILE A 382 -5.57 -0.97 13.98
CA ILE A 382 -7.03 -0.92 14.14
C ILE A 382 -7.44 0.43 14.73
N GLN A 383 -8.35 1.14 14.05
CA GLN A 383 -8.84 2.45 14.46
C GLN A 383 -10.10 2.36 15.33
N ARG A 384 -11.04 1.47 14.97
CA ARG A 384 -12.31 1.27 15.69
C ARG A 384 -12.86 -0.14 15.52
N GLY A 385 -13.81 -0.51 16.37
CA GLY A 385 -14.60 -1.73 16.25
C GLY A 385 -16.04 -1.52 16.74
N LYS A 386 -16.99 -2.28 16.19
CA LYS A 386 -18.41 -2.30 16.58
C LYS A 386 -19.01 -3.65 16.19
N GLY A 387 -19.70 -4.30 17.13
CA GLY A 387 -20.28 -5.62 16.89
C GLY A 387 -19.22 -6.68 16.58
N SER A 388 -19.39 -7.43 15.49
CA SER A 388 -18.43 -8.42 14.97
C SER A 388 -17.33 -7.80 14.08
N ARG A 389 -17.31 -6.48 13.90
CA ARG A 389 -16.48 -5.81 12.87
C ARG A 389 -15.41 -4.92 13.48
N ILE A 390 -14.28 -4.83 12.79
CA ILE A 390 -13.20 -3.87 13.04
C ILE A 390 -12.89 -3.08 11.77
N TRP A 391 -12.36 -1.87 11.94
CA TRP A 391 -11.88 -1.02 10.85
C TRP A 391 -10.43 -0.65 11.10
N ASP A 392 -9.59 -0.90 10.10
CA ASP A 392 -8.18 -0.51 10.15
C ASP A 392 -7.98 0.98 9.82
N ALA A 393 -6.74 1.44 9.91
CA ALA A 393 -6.35 2.82 9.67
C ALA A 393 -6.53 3.26 8.21
N ASP A 394 -6.61 2.32 7.27
CA ASP A 394 -6.86 2.56 5.85
C ASP A 394 -8.37 2.56 5.52
N GLY A 395 -9.21 2.27 6.50
CA GLY A 395 -10.67 2.26 6.37
C GLY A 395 -11.25 0.92 5.93
N ASN A 396 -10.45 -0.15 5.84
CA ASN A 396 -10.95 -1.48 5.49
C ASN A 396 -11.80 -2.04 6.62
N GLU A 397 -12.95 -2.61 6.28
CA GLU A 397 -13.84 -3.28 7.23
C GLU A 397 -13.58 -4.78 7.24
N LEU A 398 -13.39 -5.36 8.42
CA LEU A 398 -13.06 -6.77 8.60
C LEU A 398 -14.01 -7.44 9.61
N VAL A 399 -14.45 -8.67 9.34
CA VAL A 399 -15.07 -9.56 10.36
C VAL A 399 -13.97 -10.00 11.32
N ASP A 400 -14.15 -9.79 12.62
CA ASP A 400 -13.13 -10.06 13.64
C ASP A 400 -13.39 -11.34 14.42
N TYR A 401 -12.52 -12.33 14.22
CA TYR A 401 -12.46 -13.56 15.02
C TYR A 401 -11.33 -13.56 16.05
N VAL A 402 -10.60 -12.46 16.21
CA VAL A 402 -9.64 -12.27 17.31
C VAL A 402 -10.37 -11.78 18.56
N GLY A 403 -11.32 -10.85 18.43
CA GLY A 403 -12.14 -10.39 19.55
C GLY A 403 -11.30 -9.84 20.72
N SER A 404 -10.20 -9.15 20.39
CA SER A 404 -9.14 -8.73 21.33
C SER A 404 -8.55 -9.88 22.18
N TRP A 405 -8.42 -11.06 21.58
CA TRP A 405 -7.95 -12.31 22.19
C TRP A 405 -8.93 -12.91 23.20
N GLY A 406 -10.24 -12.67 23.04
CA GLY A 406 -11.31 -13.29 23.82
C GLY A 406 -12.24 -12.41 24.70
N PRO A 407 -11.87 -11.22 25.21
CA PRO A 407 -12.75 -10.47 26.13
C PRO A 407 -14.05 -9.95 25.49
N LEU A 408 -14.07 -9.79 24.16
CA LEU A 408 -15.17 -9.15 23.42
C LEU A 408 -16.26 -10.16 23.02
N ILE A 409 -16.71 -10.95 23.99
CA ILE A 409 -17.76 -11.97 23.81
C ILE A 409 -19.10 -11.37 23.35
N LEU A 410 -19.44 -10.15 23.76
CA LEU A 410 -20.61 -9.42 23.28
C LEU A 410 -20.37 -8.63 21.97
N GLY A 411 -19.17 -8.73 21.41
CA GLY A 411 -18.70 -7.88 20.32
C GLY A 411 -18.08 -6.56 20.78
N HIS A 412 -17.53 -5.83 19.82
CA HIS A 412 -16.90 -4.54 20.04
C HIS A 412 -17.92 -3.45 20.37
N ALA A 413 -17.59 -2.57 21.32
CA ALA A 413 -18.37 -1.40 21.68
C ALA A 413 -19.87 -1.71 21.88
N HIS A 414 -20.18 -2.80 22.59
CA HIS A 414 -21.56 -3.14 22.95
C HIS A 414 -22.20 -2.01 23.77
N ASP A 415 -23.41 -1.58 23.41
CA ASP A 415 -24.00 -0.34 23.93
C ASP A 415 -24.07 -0.33 25.46
N SER A 416 -24.54 -1.42 26.07
CA SER A 416 -24.63 -1.51 27.54
C SER A 416 -23.27 -1.42 28.24
N VAL A 417 -22.20 -1.95 27.62
CA VAL A 417 -20.84 -1.90 28.16
C VAL A 417 -20.28 -0.49 28.03
N VAL A 418 -20.49 0.16 26.89
CA VAL A 418 -20.06 1.55 26.66
C VAL A 418 -20.74 2.48 27.66
N GLU A 419 -22.06 2.38 27.82
CA GLU A 419 -22.81 3.19 28.78
C GLU A 419 -22.34 2.96 30.23
N ALA A 420 -22.04 1.71 30.61
CA ALA A 420 -21.52 1.40 31.94
C ALA A 420 -20.15 2.05 32.19
N VAL A 421 -19.27 2.03 31.19
CA VAL A 421 -17.96 2.69 31.24
C VAL A 421 -18.13 4.21 31.33
N GLU A 422 -18.98 4.82 30.51
CA GLU A 422 -19.26 6.27 30.55
C GLU A 422 -19.79 6.72 31.91
N ARG A 423 -20.73 5.97 32.50
CA ARG A 423 -21.21 6.23 33.86
C ARG A 423 -20.10 6.18 34.90
N ALA A 424 -19.18 5.23 34.78
CA ALA A 424 -18.05 5.10 35.68
C ALA A 424 -17.02 6.24 35.50
N LEU A 425 -16.75 6.65 34.26
CA LEU A 425 -15.88 7.80 33.94
C LEU A 425 -16.39 9.08 34.62
N GLY A 426 -17.71 9.29 34.66
CA GLY A 426 -18.33 10.42 35.36
C GLY A 426 -18.08 10.46 36.88
N LYS A 427 -17.67 9.34 37.49
CA LYS A 427 -17.35 9.25 38.93
C LYS A 427 -15.85 9.37 39.23
N GLY A 428 -14.98 9.19 38.24
CA GLY A 428 -13.53 9.20 38.38
C GLY A 428 -12.87 7.85 38.05
N LEU A 429 -11.60 7.89 37.63
CA LEU A 429 -10.89 6.72 37.07
C LEU A 429 -10.36 5.73 38.13
N THR A 430 -9.89 6.23 39.28
CA THR A 430 -9.36 5.41 40.38
C THR A 430 -9.46 6.16 41.71
N PHE A 431 -9.66 5.43 42.82
CA PHE A 431 -9.87 6.00 44.15
C PHE A 431 -8.87 5.53 45.21
N GLY A 432 -8.09 4.47 44.95
CA GLY A 432 -7.20 3.87 45.96
C GLY A 432 -7.91 3.27 47.18
N ALA A 433 -9.24 3.20 47.16
CA ALA A 433 -10.10 2.71 48.24
C ALA A 433 -11.17 1.74 47.68
N PRO A 434 -11.75 0.85 48.51
CA PRO A 434 -12.78 -0.09 48.07
C PRO A 434 -14.02 0.60 47.51
N THR A 435 -14.66 -0.04 46.54
CA THR A 435 -15.89 0.43 45.87
C THR A 435 -16.97 -0.63 45.85
N GLU A 436 -18.23 -0.20 45.78
CA GLU A 436 -19.39 -1.11 45.66
C GLU A 436 -19.26 -2.03 44.44
N GLY A 437 -18.73 -1.52 43.33
CA GLY A 437 -18.61 -2.30 42.12
C GLY A 437 -17.62 -3.47 42.22
N GLU A 438 -16.59 -3.38 43.06
CA GLU A 438 -15.71 -4.50 43.34
C GLU A 438 -16.47 -5.63 44.05
N VAL A 439 -17.38 -5.29 44.96
CA VAL A 439 -18.21 -6.25 45.70
C VAL A 439 -19.24 -6.89 44.78
N GLU A 440 -19.89 -6.10 43.92
CA GLU A 440 -20.84 -6.59 42.94
C GLU A 440 -20.19 -7.59 41.98
N LEU A 441 -19.06 -7.22 41.36
CA LEU A 441 -18.34 -8.12 40.45
C LEU A 441 -17.87 -9.40 41.16
N ALA A 442 -17.36 -9.28 42.39
CA ALA A 442 -16.94 -10.43 43.18
C ALA A 442 -18.11 -11.40 43.43
N LYS A 443 -19.27 -10.87 43.80
CA LYS A 443 -20.48 -11.65 44.01
C LYS A 443 -20.93 -12.35 42.72
N MET A 444 -20.93 -11.64 41.59
CA MET A 444 -21.32 -12.24 40.31
C MET A 444 -20.43 -13.40 39.90
N ILE A 445 -19.11 -13.31 40.16
CA ILE A 445 -18.17 -14.40 39.89
C ILE A 445 -18.46 -15.60 40.79
N VAL A 446 -18.64 -15.38 42.10
CA VAL A 446 -18.98 -16.44 43.08
C VAL A 446 -20.30 -17.13 42.72
N ASP A 447 -21.33 -16.35 42.34
CA ASP A 447 -22.64 -16.88 41.96
C ASP A 447 -22.57 -17.69 40.64
N ALA A 448 -21.64 -17.36 39.74
CA ALA A 448 -21.50 -18.02 38.44
C ALA A 448 -20.61 -19.27 38.45
N LEU A 449 -19.58 -19.32 39.32
CA LEU A 449 -18.61 -20.41 39.37
C LEU A 449 -18.70 -21.17 40.70
N PRO A 450 -19.27 -22.39 40.72
CA PRO A 450 -19.49 -23.13 41.96
C PRO A 450 -18.23 -23.50 42.77
N SER A 451 -17.04 -23.51 42.16
CA SER A 451 -15.78 -23.78 42.88
C SER A 451 -15.25 -22.58 43.66
N VAL A 452 -15.84 -21.40 43.47
CA VAL A 452 -15.29 -20.11 43.93
C VAL A 452 -16.07 -19.58 45.13
N ASP A 453 -15.51 -19.75 46.33
CA ASP A 453 -16.09 -19.16 47.55
C ASP A 453 -15.72 -17.68 47.73
N MET A 454 -14.48 -17.33 47.37
CA MET A 454 -13.93 -15.98 47.46
C MET A 454 -13.11 -15.66 46.22
N VAL A 455 -13.11 -14.38 45.81
CA VAL A 455 -12.31 -13.91 44.68
C VAL A 455 -11.49 -12.67 45.05
N ARG A 456 -10.27 -12.62 44.54
CA ARG A 456 -9.38 -11.46 44.56
C ARG A 456 -9.21 -10.93 43.15
N LEU A 457 -9.58 -9.67 42.96
CA LEU A 457 -9.42 -8.95 41.71
C LEU A 457 -7.97 -8.44 41.53
N VAL A 458 -7.44 -8.62 40.33
CA VAL A 458 -6.07 -8.27 39.93
C VAL A 458 -6.06 -7.64 38.52
N SER A 459 -4.89 -7.15 38.08
CA SER A 459 -4.76 -6.33 36.89
C SER A 459 -4.55 -7.11 35.59
N SER A 460 -4.31 -8.42 35.65
CA SER A 460 -4.16 -9.27 34.47
C SER A 460 -4.28 -10.77 34.81
N GLY A 461 -4.46 -11.60 33.79
CA GLY A 461 -4.36 -13.06 33.94
C GLY A 461 -2.98 -13.53 34.44
N THR A 462 -1.90 -12.83 34.07
CA THR A 462 -0.54 -13.12 34.58
C THR A 462 -0.46 -12.90 36.09
N GLU A 463 -1.04 -11.81 36.61
CA GLU A 463 -1.09 -11.58 38.06
C GLU A 463 -1.96 -12.62 38.79
N ALA A 464 -3.02 -13.11 38.14
CA ALA A 464 -3.91 -14.12 38.70
C ALA A 464 -3.18 -15.46 38.87
N THR A 465 -2.51 -15.95 37.82
CA THR A 465 -1.74 -17.21 37.86
C THR A 465 -0.54 -17.11 38.80
N MET A 466 0.17 -15.98 38.81
CA MET A 466 1.25 -15.70 39.77
C MET A 466 0.77 -15.81 41.22
N SER A 467 -0.40 -15.23 41.51
CA SER A 467 -1.00 -15.25 42.84
C SER A 467 -1.48 -16.65 43.21
N ALA A 468 -2.08 -17.39 42.26
CA ALA A 468 -2.57 -18.74 42.47
C ALA A 468 -1.45 -19.71 42.82
N ILE A 469 -0.37 -19.68 42.04
CA ILE A 469 0.83 -20.50 42.30
C ILE A 469 1.44 -20.15 43.66
N ARG A 470 1.51 -18.86 44.01
CA ARG A 470 2.05 -18.42 45.31
C ARG A 470 1.20 -18.92 46.47
N ALA A 471 -0.13 -18.85 46.36
CA ALA A 471 -1.03 -19.35 47.39
C ALA A 471 -0.96 -20.88 47.51
N ALA A 472 -0.87 -21.60 46.40
CA ALA A 472 -0.72 -23.05 46.40
C ALA A 472 0.57 -23.50 47.11
N ARG A 473 1.69 -22.83 46.81
CA ARG A 473 2.98 -23.06 47.50
C ARG A 473 2.88 -22.76 49.00
N ALA A 474 2.25 -21.64 49.36
CA ALA A 474 2.09 -21.25 50.76
C ALA A 474 1.18 -22.21 51.54
N PHE A 475 0.11 -22.70 50.91
CA PHE A 475 -0.86 -23.60 51.52
C PHE A 475 -0.29 -25.01 51.73
N THR A 476 0.42 -25.53 50.73
CA THR A 476 0.98 -26.89 50.78
C THR A 476 2.33 -26.95 51.48
N GLY A 477 3.05 -25.82 51.58
CA GLY A 477 4.45 -25.78 52.04
C GLY A 477 5.45 -26.36 51.02
N ARG A 478 5.02 -26.57 49.77
CA ARG A 478 5.79 -27.21 48.70
C ARG A 478 6.21 -26.21 47.64
N SER A 479 7.27 -26.50 46.88
CA SER A 479 7.87 -25.52 45.96
C SER A 479 7.54 -25.77 44.49
N LYS A 480 7.42 -27.04 44.05
CA LYS A 480 7.28 -27.35 42.62
C LYS A 480 5.86 -27.15 42.12
N ILE A 481 5.73 -26.76 40.86
CA ILE A 481 4.46 -26.77 40.13
C ILE A 481 4.58 -27.65 38.88
N VAL A 482 3.46 -28.19 38.41
CA VAL A 482 3.36 -28.85 37.10
C VAL A 482 2.56 -27.97 36.16
N LYS A 483 3.07 -27.71 34.96
CA LYS A 483 2.32 -27.12 33.84
C LYS A 483 2.36 -28.07 32.63
N PHE A 484 1.60 -27.75 31.59
CA PHE A 484 1.57 -28.56 30.36
C PHE A 484 2.29 -27.87 29.21
N ALA A 485 2.95 -28.65 28.34
CA ALA A 485 3.50 -28.16 27.08
C ALA A 485 2.39 -27.50 26.23
N GLY A 486 2.73 -26.40 25.55
CA GLY A 486 1.78 -25.60 24.76
C GLY A 486 0.80 -24.71 25.56
N CYS A 487 0.59 -24.94 26.86
CA CYS A 487 -0.23 -24.06 27.69
C CYS A 487 0.53 -22.80 28.13
N TYR A 488 -0.16 -21.66 28.13
CA TYR A 488 0.38 -20.36 28.53
C TYR A 488 -0.39 -19.76 29.71
N HIS A 489 0.35 -19.39 30.76
CA HIS A 489 -0.19 -18.92 32.03
C HIS A 489 0.37 -17.55 32.43
N GLY A 490 0.72 -16.72 31.45
CA GLY A 490 1.42 -15.46 31.68
C GLY A 490 2.95 -15.58 31.69
N HIS A 491 3.62 -14.44 31.69
CA HIS A 491 5.09 -14.35 31.55
C HIS A 491 5.83 -14.25 32.89
N ASN A 492 5.35 -14.95 33.93
CA ASN A 492 6.09 -15.11 35.18
C ASN A 492 7.35 -15.95 34.91
N ASP A 493 8.52 -15.53 35.42
CA ASP A 493 9.80 -16.22 35.23
C ASP A 493 9.73 -17.73 35.46
N GLY A 494 9.02 -18.16 36.51
CA GLY A 494 8.86 -19.59 36.82
C GLY A 494 8.03 -20.37 35.79
N LEU A 495 7.25 -19.71 34.93
CA LEU A 495 6.40 -20.34 33.91
C LEU A 495 7.02 -20.30 32.51
N LEU A 496 8.09 -19.50 32.32
CA LEU A 496 8.87 -19.41 31.08
C LEU A 496 9.88 -20.56 30.98
N VAL A 497 9.34 -21.77 30.86
CA VAL A 497 10.05 -23.03 31.00
C VAL A 497 9.60 -24.02 29.94
N GLU A 498 10.58 -24.69 29.32
CA GLU A 498 10.37 -25.79 28.36
C GLU A 498 10.93 -27.11 28.89
N ALA A 499 10.41 -28.22 28.35
CA ALA A 499 10.92 -29.54 28.65
C ALA A 499 12.34 -29.69 28.05
N GLY A 500 13.29 -30.17 28.85
CA GLY A 500 14.66 -30.40 28.39
C GLY A 500 14.75 -31.49 27.32
N SER A 501 15.66 -31.33 26.35
CA SER A 501 15.91 -32.34 25.33
C SER A 501 16.39 -33.66 25.97
N GLY A 502 15.68 -34.77 25.70
CA GLY A 502 16.13 -36.13 26.05
C GLY A 502 15.33 -36.86 27.13
N GLY A 503 14.08 -36.47 27.42
CA GLY A 503 13.28 -37.14 28.47
C GLY A 503 13.84 -36.96 29.88
N ALA A 504 14.84 -36.08 30.03
CA ALA A 504 15.42 -35.74 31.31
C ALA A 504 14.48 -34.77 32.03
N THR A 505 14.17 -35.09 33.29
CA THR A 505 13.37 -34.35 34.28
C THR A 505 13.87 -32.92 34.58
N TYR A 506 14.78 -32.37 33.78
CA TYR A 506 15.35 -31.04 33.95
C TYR A 506 14.65 -30.03 33.04
N SER A 507 13.88 -29.16 33.68
CA SER A 507 13.29 -27.97 33.10
C SER A 507 14.33 -26.92 32.75
N ILE A 508 14.29 -26.40 31.52
CA ILE A 508 15.25 -25.40 31.03
C ILE A 508 14.50 -24.07 30.83
N PRO A 509 15.07 -22.92 31.24
CA PRO A 509 14.50 -21.62 30.90
C PRO A 509 14.33 -21.47 29.39
N ASN A 510 13.15 -21.04 28.92
CA ASN A 510 12.91 -20.85 27.48
C ASN A 510 13.06 -19.39 27.01
N SER A 511 13.41 -18.48 27.94
CA SER A 511 13.63 -17.07 27.66
C SER A 511 14.90 -16.58 28.34
N ALA A 512 15.68 -15.76 27.65
CA ALA A 512 16.87 -15.14 28.21
C ALA A 512 16.50 -14.20 29.35
N GLY A 513 17.26 -14.27 30.45
CA GLY A 513 17.03 -13.47 31.67
C GLY A 513 16.30 -14.20 32.79
N VAL A 514 15.77 -15.40 32.54
CA VAL A 514 15.17 -16.26 33.59
C VAL A 514 16.26 -17.11 34.25
N PRO A 515 16.51 -16.97 35.57
CA PRO A 515 17.51 -17.77 36.26
C PRO A 515 17.11 -19.26 36.33
N GLU A 516 18.10 -20.17 36.26
CA GLU A 516 17.85 -21.62 36.37
C GLU A 516 17.07 -22.01 37.63
N GLY A 517 17.30 -21.32 38.75
CA GLY A 517 16.60 -21.58 40.00
C GLY A 517 15.09 -21.42 39.90
N TYR A 518 14.60 -20.53 39.03
CA TYR A 518 13.17 -20.36 38.78
C TYR A 518 12.62 -21.50 37.91
N ALA A 519 13.37 -21.92 36.89
CA ALA A 519 12.96 -23.00 36.00
C ALA A 519 12.89 -24.36 36.70
N ARG A 520 13.79 -24.64 37.66
CA ARG A 520 13.82 -25.89 38.45
C ARG A 520 12.57 -26.13 39.32
N GLU A 521 11.80 -25.07 39.59
CA GLU A 521 10.57 -25.15 40.39
C GLU A 521 9.32 -25.41 39.54
N THR A 522 9.47 -25.62 38.24
CA THR A 522 8.36 -25.87 37.31
C THR A 522 8.65 -27.07 36.47
N LEU A 523 7.80 -28.08 36.57
CA LEU A 523 7.84 -29.32 35.81
C LEU A 523 6.88 -29.20 34.62
N VAL A 524 7.28 -29.77 33.48
CA VAL A 524 6.46 -29.76 32.26
C VAL A 524 5.95 -31.16 31.98
N ALA A 525 4.63 -31.29 31.87
CA ALA A 525 3.90 -32.49 31.50
C ALA A 525 3.31 -32.36 30.09
N ASP A 526 2.83 -33.48 29.54
CA ASP A 526 2.20 -33.52 28.22
C ASP A 526 0.68 -33.37 28.39
N TYR A 527 0.09 -32.39 27.69
CA TYR A 527 -1.36 -32.19 27.71
C TYR A 527 -2.06 -33.43 27.18
N ASN A 528 -3.18 -33.83 27.79
CA ASN A 528 -3.90 -35.09 27.53
C ASN A 528 -3.17 -36.40 27.91
N ASP A 529 -1.98 -36.37 28.53
CA ASP A 529 -1.35 -37.56 29.13
C ASP A 529 -1.33 -37.48 30.66
N VAL A 530 -2.33 -38.04 31.34
CA VAL A 530 -2.36 -38.14 32.82
C VAL A 530 -1.14 -38.91 33.36
N ASN A 531 -0.63 -39.90 32.61
CA ASN A 531 0.52 -40.67 33.05
C ASN A 531 1.79 -39.83 33.06
N SER A 532 1.92 -38.80 32.20
CA SER A 532 3.03 -37.84 32.26
C SER A 532 3.07 -37.12 33.60
N VAL A 533 1.90 -36.73 34.11
CA VAL A 533 1.76 -36.08 35.42
C VAL A 533 2.04 -37.08 36.54
N GLN A 534 1.53 -38.32 36.45
CA GLN A 534 1.81 -39.37 37.43
C GLN A 534 3.32 -39.61 37.56
N ARG A 535 4.06 -39.72 36.45
CA ARG A 535 5.52 -39.89 36.45
C ARG A 535 6.23 -38.75 37.20
N LEU A 536 5.73 -37.52 37.10
CA LEU A 536 6.28 -36.37 37.83
C LEU A 536 6.01 -36.44 39.33
N PHE A 537 4.81 -36.84 39.74
CA PHE A 537 4.48 -37.10 41.15
C PHE A 537 5.33 -38.22 41.74
N ASP A 538 5.53 -39.32 41.00
CA ASP A 538 6.37 -40.45 41.42
C ASP A 538 7.84 -40.03 41.59
N SER A 539 8.33 -39.12 40.72
CA SER A 539 9.72 -38.65 40.73
C SER A 539 9.98 -37.54 41.75
N HIS A 540 8.94 -36.83 42.21
CA HIS A 540 9.03 -35.69 43.13
C HIS A 540 8.00 -35.82 44.27
N PRO A 541 8.07 -36.90 45.07
CA PRO A 541 7.07 -37.20 46.08
C PRO A 541 7.01 -36.08 47.12
N ALA A 542 5.80 -35.56 47.37
CA ALA A 542 5.53 -34.48 48.33
C ALA A 542 6.25 -33.13 48.04
N GLU A 543 6.81 -32.92 46.84
CA GLU A 543 7.43 -31.64 46.45
C GLU A 543 6.53 -30.76 45.58
N ILE A 544 5.47 -31.34 45.00
CA ILE A 544 4.55 -30.66 44.08
C ILE A 544 3.42 -29.98 44.85
N ALA A 545 3.36 -28.65 44.77
CA ALA A 545 2.33 -27.80 45.35
C ALA A 545 1.04 -27.82 44.54
N ALA A 546 1.15 -27.76 43.21
CA ALA A 546 0.00 -27.67 42.33
C ALA A 546 0.26 -28.15 40.90
N VAL A 547 -0.82 -28.53 40.23
CA VAL A 547 -0.91 -28.72 38.79
C VAL A 547 -1.75 -27.57 38.22
N ILE A 548 -1.19 -26.77 37.31
CA ILE A 548 -1.88 -25.68 36.61
C ILE A 548 -2.08 -26.02 35.13
N LEU A 549 -3.29 -25.79 34.61
CA LEU A 549 -3.61 -26.01 33.19
C LEU A 549 -4.73 -25.10 32.69
N GLU A 550 -4.76 -24.90 31.39
CA GLU A 550 -5.95 -24.47 30.68
C GLU A 550 -6.87 -25.70 30.55
N PRO A 551 -8.10 -25.72 31.09
CA PRO A 551 -8.97 -26.90 31.01
C PRO A 551 -9.43 -27.20 29.57
N VAL A 552 -9.43 -26.18 28.71
CA VAL A 552 -9.36 -26.32 27.25
C VAL A 552 -8.16 -25.49 26.82
N ALA A 553 -7.12 -26.14 26.30
CA ALA A 553 -5.96 -25.41 25.79
C ALA A 553 -6.38 -24.50 24.64
N ALA A 554 -5.94 -23.24 24.66
CA ALA A 554 -6.27 -22.25 23.63
C ALA A 554 -5.06 -21.43 23.15
N ASN A 555 -3.95 -21.43 23.89
CA ASN A 555 -2.69 -20.79 23.47
C ASN A 555 -1.77 -21.68 22.61
N MET A 556 -2.17 -22.94 22.37
CA MET A 556 -1.59 -23.81 21.33
C MET A 556 -2.62 -24.12 20.23
N GLY A 557 -3.55 -23.19 20.03
CA GLY A 557 -4.84 -23.42 19.38
C GLY A 557 -5.78 -24.22 20.29
N VAL A 558 -7.02 -24.37 19.86
CA VAL A 558 -8.05 -25.07 20.64
C VAL A 558 -7.75 -26.57 20.67
N VAL A 559 -7.42 -27.10 21.84
CA VAL A 559 -7.23 -28.54 22.07
C VAL A 559 -8.11 -28.96 23.25
N PRO A 560 -9.24 -29.65 22.99
CA PRO A 560 -10.11 -30.14 24.05
C PRO A 560 -9.40 -31.15 24.96
N PRO A 561 -9.80 -31.24 26.23
CA PRO A 561 -9.34 -32.31 27.10
C PRO A 561 -9.87 -33.67 26.59
N ALA A 562 -9.00 -34.67 26.55
CA ALA A 562 -9.40 -36.04 26.24
C ALA A 562 -10.31 -36.59 27.35
N PRO A 563 -11.24 -37.52 27.03
CA PRO A 563 -12.11 -38.13 28.03
C PRO A 563 -11.30 -38.73 29.19
N GLY A 564 -11.64 -38.37 30.42
CA GLY A 564 -10.96 -38.86 31.63
C GLY A 564 -9.68 -38.11 32.01
N PHE A 565 -9.20 -37.17 31.17
CA PHE A 565 -7.98 -36.41 31.47
C PHE A 565 -8.16 -35.51 32.71
N LEU A 566 -9.20 -34.65 32.71
CA LEU A 566 -9.42 -33.71 33.81
C LEU A 566 -9.84 -34.42 35.11
N GLU A 567 -10.65 -35.48 35.01
CA GLU A 567 -11.01 -36.35 36.12
C GLU A 567 -9.77 -37.02 36.71
N GLY A 568 -8.89 -37.53 35.84
CA GLY A 568 -7.63 -38.12 36.23
C GLY A 568 -6.73 -37.14 36.97
N LEU A 569 -6.59 -35.90 36.49
CA LEU A 569 -5.84 -34.85 37.18
C LEU A 569 -6.45 -34.48 38.53
N ARG A 570 -7.79 -34.40 38.62
CA ARG A 570 -8.47 -34.10 39.88
C ARG A 570 -8.23 -35.18 40.92
N LEU A 571 -8.33 -36.45 40.54
CA LEU A 571 -8.02 -37.58 41.42
C LEU A 571 -6.54 -37.62 41.80
N LEU A 572 -5.65 -37.39 40.83
CA LEU A 572 -4.21 -37.44 41.05
C LEU A 572 -3.73 -36.36 42.02
N THR A 573 -4.21 -35.13 41.84
CA THR A 573 -3.91 -34.01 42.75
C THR A 573 -4.46 -34.26 44.15
N ALA A 574 -5.70 -34.75 44.28
CA ALA A 574 -6.30 -35.09 45.56
C ALA A 574 -5.54 -36.21 46.29
N ASN A 575 -5.13 -37.27 45.58
CA ASN A 575 -4.39 -38.40 46.16
C ASN A 575 -2.98 -38.03 46.63
N ASN A 576 -2.43 -36.91 46.17
CA ASN A 576 -1.07 -36.45 46.49
C ASN A 576 -1.05 -35.16 47.33
N ASP A 577 -2.20 -34.71 47.84
CA ASP A 577 -2.35 -33.44 48.58
C ASP A 577 -1.73 -32.23 47.83
N ALA A 578 -1.92 -32.19 46.51
CA ALA A 578 -1.53 -31.07 45.66
C ALA A 578 -2.79 -30.35 45.16
N LEU A 579 -2.68 -29.07 44.83
CA LEU A 579 -3.81 -28.30 44.33
C LEU A 579 -3.97 -28.42 42.81
N LEU A 580 -5.21 -28.45 42.34
CA LEU A 580 -5.58 -28.31 40.93
C LEU A 580 -5.96 -26.86 40.65
N ILE A 581 -5.22 -26.22 39.75
CA ILE A 581 -5.44 -24.83 39.34
C ILE A 581 -5.95 -24.81 37.90
N PHE A 582 -7.19 -24.38 37.70
CA PHE A 582 -7.68 -24.10 36.35
C PHE A 582 -7.34 -22.66 35.96
N ASP A 583 -6.60 -22.52 34.87
CA ASP A 583 -6.45 -21.26 34.16
C ASP A 583 -7.61 -21.09 33.18
N GLU A 584 -8.65 -20.41 33.66
CA GLU A 584 -9.85 -20.07 32.90
C GLU A 584 -9.80 -18.62 32.38
N VAL A 585 -8.61 -18.06 32.17
CA VAL A 585 -8.47 -16.71 31.62
C VAL A 585 -9.11 -16.61 30.23
N ILE A 586 -9.07 -17.67 29.43
CA ILE A 586 -9.74 -17.77 28.11
C ILE A 586 -11.12 -18.43 28.24
N THR A 587 -11.22 -19.55 28.94
CA THR A 587 -12.43 -20.40 28.93
C THR A 587 -13.52 -19.90 29.87
N GLY A 588 -13.17 -19.13 30.92
CA GLY A 588 -14.10 -18.60 31.90
C GLY A 588 -15.11 -17.67 31.26
N PHE A 589 -16.40 -17.92 31.52
CA PHE A 589 -17.54 -17.23 30.87
C PHE A 589 -17.58 -17.37 29.34
N ARG A 590 -16.71 -18.17 28.73
CA ARG A 590 -16.59 -18.31 27.27
C ARG A 590 -17.26 -19.57 26.78
N VAL A 591 -16.81 -20.72 27.28
CA VAL A 591 -17.27 -22.04 26.83
C VAL A 591 -18.59 -22.44 27.47
N ALA A 592 -18.86 -21.90 28.65
CA ALA A 592 -20.13 -21.93 29.37
C ALA A 592 -20.18 -20.75 30.35
N TYR A 593 -21.36 -20.44 30.90
CA TYR A 593 -21.51 -19.36 31.88
C TYR A 593 -20.59 -19.55 33.09
N GLY A 594 -20.58 -20.75 33.66
CA GLY A 594 -19.67 -21.12 34.75
C GLY A 594 -18.31 -21.65 34.30
N GLY A 595 -17.86 -21.32 33.08
CA GLY A 595 -16.57 -21.76 32.55
C GLY A 595 -16.47 -23.25 32.20
N ALA A 596 -15.26 -23.68 31.85
CA ALA A 596 -14.95 -25.07 31.50
C ALA A 596 -15.15 -26.02 32.68
N GLN A 597 -14.91 -25.57 33.92
CA GLN A 597 -15.22 -26.36 35.11
C GLN A 597 -16.68 -26.82 35.17
N THR A 598 -17.63 -25.97 34.76
CA THR A 598 -19.05 -26.33 34.69
C THR A 598 -19.32 -27.22 33.50
N LEU A 599 -18.72 -26.92 32.34
CA LEU A 599 -18.88 -27.71 31.11
C LEU A 599 -18.43 -29.17 31.29
N TYR A 600 -17.32 -29.40 31.99
CA TYR A 600 -16.74 -30.73 32.21
C TYR A 600 -17.08 -31.32 33.58
N GLY A 601 -17.78 -30.59 34.45
CA GLY A 601 -18.17 -31.06 35.78
C GLY A 601 -16.98 -31.33 36.72
N ILE A 602 -15.90 -30.56 36.60
CA ILE A 602 -14.68 -30.71 37.41
C ILE A 602 -14.54 -29.50 38.34
N VAL A 603 -14.36 -29.75 39.63
CA VAL A 603 -14.16 -28.69 40.64
C VAL A 603 -12.65 -28.54 40.93
N PRO A 604 -11.99 -27.48 40.41
CA PRO A 604 -10.61 -27.16 40.77
C PRO A 604 -10.54 -26.57 42.18
N ASP A 605 -9.33 -26.54 42.76
CA ASP A 605 -9.11 -25.89 44.07
C ASP A 605 -8.99 -24.37 43.92
N LEU A 606 -8.36 -23.93 42.82
CA LEU A 606 -8.19 -22.52 42.44
C LEU A 606 -8.58 -22.32 40.98
N THR A 607 -9.24 -21.21 40.69
CA THR A 607 -9.50 -20.74 39.32
C THR A 607 -8.87 -19.37 39.09
N CYS A 608 -8.10 -19.25 38.00
CA CYS A 608 -7.62 -17.98 37.47
C CYS A 608 -8.56 -17.52 36.37
N LEU A 609 -9.04 -16.27 36.45
CA LEU A 609 -9.92 -15.65 35.47
C LEU A 609 -9.25 -14.43 34.87
N GLY A 610 -9.75 -13.99 33.72
CA GLY A 610 -9.38 -12.72 33.11
C GLY A 610 -10.24 -12.42 31.89
N LYS A 611 -9.74 -11.56 31.00
CA LYS A 611 -10.38 -11.23 29.72
C LYS A 611 -11.85 -10.79 29.87
N ILE A 612 -12.81 -11.71 29.71
CA ILE A 612 -14.25 -11.44 29.69
C ILE A 612 -14.73 -10.71 30.96
N ILE A 613 -14.17 -11.04 32.13
CA ILE A 613 -14.53 -10.39 33.40
C ILE A 613 -14.23 -8.88 33.39
N GLY A 614 -13.27 -8.44 32.56
CA GLY A 614 -12.90 -7.04 32.39
C GLY A 614 -13.65 -6.32 31.26
N GLY A 615 -14.51 -7.02 30.50
CA GLY A 615 -15.35 -6.41 29.48
C GLY A 615 -14.61 -5.74 28.31
N GLY A 616 -13.33 -6.06 28.10
CA GLY A 616 -12.50 -5.43 27.07
C GLY A 616 -11.92 -4.05 27.47
N CYS A 617 -12.16 -3.57 28.69
CA CYS A 617 -11.64 -2.28 29.14
C CYS A 617 -10.26 -2.43 29.80
N ARG A 618 -9.27 -1.68 29.27
CA ARG A 618 -7.91 -1.53 29.84
C ARG A 618 -7.72 -0.22 30.61
N TRP A 619 -8.57 0.76 30.30
CA TRP A 619 -8.51 2.16 30.72
C TRP A 619 -9.74 2.49 31.58
N GLY A 620 -9.65 2.22 32.87
CA GLY A 620 -10.74 2.51 33.81
C GLY A 620 -10.95 1.40 34.82
N PRO A 621 -12.01 1.52 35.63
CA PRO A 621 -12.23 0.67 36.77
C PRO A 621 -12.72 -0.73 36.34
N THR A 622 -11.84 -1.61 35.89
CA THR A 622 -12.17 -3.03 35.71
C THR A 622 -10.97 -3.88 36.11
N ALA A 623 -11.23 -4.92 36.89
CA ALA A 623 -10.26 -5.99 37.13
C ALA A 623 -10.16 -6.85 35.87
N GLU A 624 -8.94 -7.04 35.35
CA GLU A 624 -8.69 -7.88 34.17
C GLU A 624 -8.26 -9.30 34.55
N GLY A 625 -8.11 -9.57 35.84
CA GLY A 625 -7.87 -10.90 36.39
C GLY A 625 -8.57 -11.13 37.72
N GLY A 626 -8.90 -12.39 38.00
CA GLY A 626 -9.47 -12.82 39.27
C GLY A 626 -8.80 -14.10 39.73
N MET A 627 -8.33 -14.14 40.97
CA MET A 627 -7.88 -15.39 41.60
C MET A 627 -8.91 -15.78 42.66
N SER A 628 -9.40 -17.01 42.57
CA SER A 628 -10.34 -17.56 43.55
C SER A 628 -9.67 -18.50 44.54
N TRP A 629 -10.30 -18.69 45.70
CA TRP A 629 -9.85 -19.61 46.76
C TRP A 629 -11.04 -20.38 47.35
N SER A 630 -10.91 -21.70 47.49
CA SER A 630 -11.84 -22.57 48.23
C SER A 630 -11.19 -23.00 49.56
N GLY A 631 -11.67 -22.47 50.69
CA GLY A 631 -11.13 -22.77 52.04
C GLY A 631 -10.86 -21.55 52.94
N SER A 632 -10.49 -21.77 54.20
CA SER A 632 -10.04 -20.68 55.10
C SER A 632 -8.72 -20.07 54.57
N ALA A 633 -8.65 -18.74 54.50
CA ALA A 633 -7.46 -18.04 54.01
C ALA A 633 -6.19 -18.52 54.74
N PRO A 634 -5.06 -18.74 54.05
CA PRO A 634 -3.81 -19.10 54.71
C PRO A 634 -3.48 -18.05 55.77
N GLY A 635 -3.41 -18.47 57.05
CA GLY A 635 -3.21 -17.57 58.20
C GLY A 635 -1.85 -16.85 58.24
N GLN A 636 -1.00 -17.03 57.22
CA GLN A 636 0.27 -16.34 57.07
C GLN A 636 0.16 -15.23 56.02
N TYR A 637 0.35 -14.00 56.48
CA TYR A 637 0.55 -12.83 55.65
C TYR A 637 1.75 -13.05 54.72
N VAL A 638 1.53 -13.03 53.41
CA VAL A 638 2.60 -13.08 52.42
C VAL A 638 2.86 -11.64 51.91
N PRO A 639 4.02 -11.03 52.17
CA PRO A 639 4.35 -9.68 51.70
C PRO A 639 4.45 -9.61 50.17
N GLY A 640 4.05 -8.50 49.55
CA GLY A 640 4.04 -8.31 48.08
C GLY A 640 2.66 -8.45 47.42
N TRP A 641 1.58 -8.49 48.22
CA TRP A 641 0.18 -8.62 47.82
C TRP A 641 -0.50 -7.29 47.48
N HIS A 642 0.20 -6.39 46.77
CA HIS A 642 -0.36 -5.11 46.34
C HIS A 642 -0.77 -5.20 44.86
N THR A 643 -2.08 -5.27 44.59
CA THR A 643 -2.63 -4.96 43.26
C THR A 643 -2.92 -3.47 43.14
N VAL A 644 -2.71 -2.93 41.94
CA VAL A 644 -3.16 -1.59 41.56
C VAL A 644 -4.68 -1.59 41.66
N ARG A 645 -5.19 -0.80 42.61
CA ARG A 645 -6.62 -0.69 42.94
C ARG A 645 -7.32 0.12 41.86
N LYS A 646 -7.74 -0.56 40.79
CA LYS A 646 -8.73 -0.02 39.86
C LYS A 646 -10.10 -0.36 40.44
N PRO A 647 -11.05 0.59 40.53
CA PRO A 647 -12.42 0.27 40.91
C PRO A 647 -12.96 -0.80 39.94
N ALA A 648 -14.10 -1.43 40.18
CA ALA A 648 -14.79 -2.21 39.14
C ALA A 648 -16.03 -1.42 38.69
N CYS A 649 -16.38 -1.45 37.40
CA CYS A 649 -17.66 -0.98 36.88
C CYS A 649 -18.78 -1.88 37.42
N GLY A 650 -19.10 -1.75 38.70
CA GLY A 650 -20.34 -2.23 39.29
C GLY A 650 -21.09 -1.02 39.83
N ASN A 651 -21.59 -0.21 38.90
CA ASN A 651 -22.51 0.85 39.25
C ASN A 651 -23.52 0.99 38.10
N GLY A 652 -24.42 0.01 38.09
CA GLY A 652 -25.60 -0.05 37.23
C GLY A 652 -25.61 -1.30 36.35
N GLY A 653 -26.16 -2.39 36.88
CA GLY A 653 -27.02 -3.38 36.19
C GLY A 653 -26.52 -4.17 34.96
N ASP A 654 -25.46 -3.74 34.27
CA ASP A 654 -25.14 -4.17 32.91
C ASP A 654 -23.62 -4.34 32.68
N SER A 655 -22.95 -5.07 33.58
CA SER A 655 -21.58 -5.54 33.30
C SER A 655 -21.60 -6.79 32.40
N ASN A 656 -20.53 -7.04 31.64
CA ASN A 656 -20.41 -8.14 30.65
C ASN A 656 -21.01 -9.50 31.14
N PRO A 657 -20.79 -9.95 32.40
CA PRO A 657 -21.36 -11.22 32.88
C PRO A 657 -22.89 -11.22 33.04
N GLN A 658 -23.52 -10.08 33.32
CA GLN A 658 -24.99 -9.97 33.46
C GLN A 658 -25.70 -10.28 32.15
N GLY A 659 -25.19 -9.73 31.03
CA GLY A 659 -25.72 -10.02 29.70
C GLY A 659 -25.51 -11.48 29.28
N LEU A 660 -24.43 -12.12 29.77
CA LEU A 660 -24.13 -13.53 29.48
C LEU A 660 -25.04 -14.51 30.23
N ALA A 661 -25.60 -14.11 31.38
CA ALA A 661 -26.52 -14.95 32.15
C ALA A 661 -27.89 -15.15 31.47
N ALA A 662 -28.18 -14.40 30.40
CA ALA A 662 -29.44 -14.51 29.69
C ALA A 662 -29.62 -15.92 29.09
N PRO A 663 -30.79 -16.58 29.30
CA PRO A 663 -31.05 -17.89 28.70
C PRO A 663 -30.90 -17.86 27.18
N GLY A 664 -30.25 -18.88 26.60
CA GLY A 664 -30.04 -19.00 25.16
C GLY A 664 -28.75 -18.38 24.64
N THR A 665 -28.02 -17.59 25.45
CA THR A 665 -26.77 -16.93 25.00
C THR A 665 -25.69 -17.94 24.62
N TYR A 666 -25.44 -18.94 25.46
CA TYR A 666 -24.38 -19.94 25.20
C TYR A 666 -24.81 -20.95 24.14
N GLU A 667 -26.10 -21.28 24.06
CA GLU A 667 -26.67 -22.10 22.99
C GLU A 667 -26.54 -21.40 21.62
N GLY A 668 -26.79 -20.09 21.57
CA GLY A 668 -26.59 -19.29 20.36
C GLY A 668 -25.14 -19.22 19.93
N LEU A 669 -24.23 -19.00 20.88
CA LEU A 669 -22.77 -19.01 20.66
C LEU A 669 -22.26 -20.37 20.15
N GLU A 670 -22.74 -21.46 20.73
CA GLU A 670 -22.44 -22.84 20.32
C GLU A 670 -22.96 -23.12 18.91
N ALA A 671 -24.19 -22.71 18.59
CA ALA A 671 -24.77 -22.88 17.26
C ALA A 671 -24.02 -22.07 16.19
N ALA A 672 -23.62 -20.84 16.51
CA ALA A 672 -22.86 -19.97 15.61
C ALA A 672 -21.46 -20.53 15.32
N SER A 673 -20.74 -20.96 16.35
CA SER A 673 -19.41 -21.56 16.19
C SER A 673 -19.47 -22.93 15.49
N ALA A 674 -20.49 -23.74 15.75
CA ALA A 674 -20.71 -25.00 15.05
C ALA A 674 -20.93 -24.77 13.56
N ARG A 675 -21.80 -23.82 13.19
CA ARG A 675 -22.05 -23.48 11.78
C ARG A 675 -20.76 -23.03 11.06
N LEU A 676 -19.94 -22.22 11.72
CA LEU A 676 -18.65 -21.79 11.17
C LEU A 676 -17.69 -22.98 11.00
N ALA A 677 -17.54 -23.82 12.03
CA ALA A 677 -16.67 -25.00 11.98
C ALA A 677 -17.09 -26.00 10.90
N ASP A 678 -18.37 -26.35 10.84
CA ASP A 678 -18.91 -27.28 9.85
C ASP A 678 -18.74 -26.74 8.42
N GLY A 679 -18.95 -25.43 8.23
CA GLY A 679 -18.74 -24.77 6.94
C GLY A 679 -17.27 -24.75 6.52
N LEU A 680 -16.35 -24.45 7.43
CA LEU A 680 -14.90 -24.48 7.14
C LEU A 680 -14.43 -25.90 6.81
N ALA A 681 -14.92 -26.91 7.53
CA ALA A 681 -14.63 -28.32 7.24
C ALA A 681 -15.15 -28.72 5.84
N ALA A 682 -16.37 -28.30 5.49
CA ALA A 682 -16.93 -28.56 4.16
C ALA A 682 -16.14 -27.86 3.04
N ALA A 683 -15.73 -26.60 3.25
CA ALA A 683 -14.90 -25.85 2.30
C ALA A 683 -13.52 -26.52 2.10
N ALA A 684 -12.88 -26.98 3.17
CA ALA A 684 -11.60 -27.68 3.10
C ALA A 684 -11.72 -29.02 2.38
N LEU A 685 -12.78 -29.78 2.66
CA LEU A 685 -13.06 -31.05 1.97
C LEU A 685 -13.26 -30.83 0.46
N LYS A 686 -14.01 -29.79 0.08
CA LYS A 686 -14.24 -29.41 -1.33
C LYS A 686 -12.95 -29.00 -2.05
N ALA A 687 -12.03 -28.36 -1.33
CA ALA A 687 -10.72 -27.96 -1.85
C ALA A 687 -9.64 -29.06 -1.73
N GLU A 688 -9.98 -30.23 -1.20
CA GLU A 688 -9.04 -31.33 -0.90
C GLU A 688 -7.86 -30.92 -0.01
N VAL A 689 -8.09 -29.96 0.90
CA VAL A 689 -7.08 -29.47 1.84
C VAL A 689 -7.19 -30.23 3.17
N PRO A 690 -6.11 -30.89 3.65
CA PRO A 690 -6.09 -31.52 4.97
C PRO A 690 -6.26 -30.47 6.08
N LEU A 691 -7.42 -30.48 6.72
CA LEU A 691 -7.78 -29.53 7.77
C LEU A 691 -8.50 -30.25 8.91
N THR A 692 -8.02 -30.04 10.13
CA THR A 692 -8.66 -30.51 11.35
C THR A 692 -9.16 -29.31 12.15
N ILE A 693 -10.44 -29.32 12.52
CA ILE A 693 -11.06 -28.24 13.27
C ILE A 693 -11.42 -28.74 14.66
N ASN A 694 -10.78 -28.16 15.67
CA ASN A 694 -11.17 -28.35 17.06
C ASN A 694 -12.03 -27.17 17.50
N ARG A 695 -13.07 -27.46 18.27
CA ARG A 695 -14.04 -26.47 18.77
C ARG A 695 -14.55 -26.87 20.15
N VAL A 696 -14.67 -25.89 21.04
CA VAL A 696 -15.36 -26.06 22.34
C VAL A 696 -16.15 -24.79 22.63
N GLY A 697 -17.47 -24.90 22.82
CA GLY A 697 -18.30 -23.71 22.95
C GLY A 697 -18.12 -22.84 21.71
N SER A 698 -17.68 -21.61 21.94
CA SER A 698 -17.53 -20.58 20.91
C SER A 698 -16.07 -20.16 20.68
N ILE A 699 -15.14 -21.05 20.98
CA ILE A 699 -13.75 -20.99 20.53
C ILE A 699 -13.45 -22.16 19.59
N MET A 700 -12.62 -21.91 18.58
CA MET A 700 -12.18 -22.93 17.63
C MET A 700 -10.81 -22.63 17.05
N THR A 701 -10.13 -23.65 16.52
CA THR A 701 -8.94 -23.47 15.69
C THR A 701 -9.00 -24.41 14.49
N ALA A 702 -8.66 -23.89 13.33
CA ALA A 702 -8.51 -24.65 12.09
C ALA A 702 -7.03 -24.98 11.89
N PHE A 703 -6.64 -26.22 12.15
CA PHE A 703 -5.28 -26.71 12.00
C PHE A 703 -5.11 -27.33 10.61
N PHE A 704 -4.14 -26.83 9.84
CA PHE A 704 -3.73 -27.45 8.57
C PHE A 704 -2.95 -28.73 8.85
N ASN A 705 -3.69 -29.78 9.18
CA ASN A 705 -3.20 -31.08 9.61
C ASN A 705 -4.17 -32.17 9.11
N GLY A 706 -3.63 -33.28 8.62
CA GLY A 706 -4.41 -34.41 8.11
C GLY A 706 -4.85 -35.42 9.17
N GLY A 707 -4.38 -35.29 10.41
CA GLY A 707 -4.72 -36.17 11.54
C GLY A 707 -5.33 -35.42 12.73
N PRO A 708 -5.83 -36.15 13.74
CA PRO A 708 -6.40 -35.54 14.94
C PRO A 708 -5.37 -34.69 15.67
N VAL A 709 -5.83 -33.56 16.23
CA VAL A 709 -5.01 -32.62 16.99
C VAL A 709 -5.40 -32.70 18.47
N GLU A 710 -4.59 -33.40 19.26
CA GLU A 710 -4.93 -33.82 20.62
C GLU A 710 -3.91 -33.36 21.67
N GLY A 711 -2.79 -32.77 21.25
CA GLY A 711 -1.73 -32.30 22.14
C GLY A 711 -0.63 -31.54 21.39
N TRP A 712 0.38 -31.08 22.12
CA TRP A 712 1.43 -30.21 21.58
C TRP A 712 2.13 -30.77 20.34
N ASP A 713 2.46 -32.06 20.31
CA ASP A 713 3.16 -32.66 19.17
C ASP A 713 2.33 -32.61 17.88
N SER A 714 1.02 -32.91 17.98
CA SER A 714 0.10 -32.80 16.84
C SER A 714 -0.14 -31.36 16.40
N VAL A 715 -0.15 -30.41 17.34
CA VAL A 715 -0.22 -28.96 17.04
C VAL A 715 1.04 -28.52 16.30
N ALA A 716 2.22 -28.87 16.81
CA ALA A 716 3.51 -28.49 16.27
C ALA A 716 3.75 -29.03 14.85
N ALA A 717 3.13 -30.16 14.52
CA ALA A 717 3.15 -30.79 13.19
C ALA A 717 2.25 -30.12 12.14
N SER A 718 1.44 -29.12 12.52
CA SER A 718 0.55 -28.41 11.58
C SER A 718 1.33 -27.55 10.57
N ASP A 719 0.83 -27.45 9.35
CA ASP A 719 1.45 -26.67 8.26
C ASP A 719 1.30 -25.16 8.47
N ARG A 720 2.38 -24.54 8.96
CA ARG A 720 2.43 -23.11 9.31
C ARG A 720 2.48 -22.19 8.08
N GLU A 721 3.14 -22.64 7.02
CA GLU A 721 3.26 -21.86 5.79
C GLU A 721 1.90 -21.76 5.10
N ARG A 722 1.17 -22.89 5.05
CA ARG A 722 -0.19 -22.93 4.53
C ARG A 722 -1.16 -22.11 5.36
N TYR A 723 -1.07 -22.15 6.69
CA TYR A 723 -1.85 -21.25 7.55
C TYR A 723 -1.55 -19.78 7.26
N SER A 724 -0.28 -19.42 7.08
CA SER A 724 0.12 -18.04 6.79
C SER A 724 -0.46 -17.56 5.45
N ALA A 725 -0.40 -18.39 4.40
CA ALA A 725 -1.03 -18.09 3.12
C ALA A 725 -2.56 -17.95 3.25
N TYR A 726 -3.21 -18.87 3.98
CA TYR A 726 -4.64 -18.82 4.26
C TYR A 726 -5.03 -17.56 5.02
N PHE A 727 -4.27 -17.16 6.05
CA PHE A 727 -4.49 -15.94 6.82
C PHE A 727 -4.51 -14.69 5.93
N HIS A 728 -3.52 -14.52 5.04
CA HIS A 728 -3.48 -13.35 4.15
C HIS A 728 -4.62 -13.35 3.13
N LEU A 729 -4.98 -14.51 2.57
CA LEU A 729 -6.11 -14.64 1.65
C LEU A 729 -7.47 -14.36 2.32
N MET A 730 -7.62 -14.76 3.59
CA MET A 730 -8.79 -14.42 4.40
C MET A 730 -8.84 -12.91 4.68
N LEU A 731 -7.69 -12.31 4.98
CA LEU A 731 -7.57 -10.88 5.21
C LEU A 731 -7.91 -10.05 3.96
N GLU A 732 -7.43 -10.46 2.78
CA GLU A 732 -7.80 -9.87 1.48
C GLU A 732 -9.32 -9.92 1.21
N ARG A 733 -10.02 -10.87 1.83
CA ARG A 733 -11.47 -11.07 1.72
C ARG A 733 -12.26 -10.45 2.87
N GLY A 734 -11.62 -9.62 3.68
CA GLY A 734 -12.31 -8.89 4.74
C GLY A 734 -12.55 -9.71 6.02
N VAL A 735 -11.75 -10.74 6.28
CA VAL A 735 -11.84 -11.54 7.50
C VAL A 735 -10.53 -11.49 8.28
N TYR A 736 -10.60 -11.04 9.52
CA TYR A 736 -9.48 -10.96 10.43
C TYR A 736 -9.46 -12.15 11.38
N LEU A 737 -8.56 -13.10 11.09
CA LEU A 737 -8.26 -14.25 11.95
C LEU A 737 -7.11 -13.92 12.91
N ALA A 738 -6.80 -14.83 13.84
CA ALA A 738 -5.61 -14.68 14.66
C ALA A 738 -4.34 -14.71 13.78
N PRO A 739 -3.38 -13.78 13.92
CA PRO A 739 -2.13 -13.80 13.15
C PRO A 739 -1.13 -14.84 13.69
N SER A 740 -1.60 -16.06 13.97
CA SER A 740 -0.81 -17.20 14.47
C SER A 740 -1.59 -18.51 14.31
N PRO A 741 -0.97 -19.61 13.83
CA PRO A 741 -1.62 -20.92 13.75
C PRO A 741 -1.90 -21.54 15.12
N PHE A 742 -1.35 -20.97 16.19
CA PHE A 742 -1.42 -21.48 17.57
C PHE A 742 -2.41 -20.72 18.44
N GLU A 743 -3.33 -19.98 17.84
CA GLU A 743 -4.28 -19.14 18.58
C GLU A 743 -5.71 -19.55 18.27
N ALA A 744 -6.58 -19.42 19.29
CA ALA A 744 -8.00 -19.64 19.12
C ALA A 744 -8.65 -18.50 18.32
N ALA A 745 -9.62 -18.86 17.48
CA ALA A 745 -10.63 -17.95 16.95
C ALA A 745 -11.81 -17.86 17.92
N PHE A 746 -12.40 -16.67 18.04
CA PHE A 746 -13.44 -16.33 19.02
C PHE A 746 -14.72 -15.89 18.32
N VAL A 747 -15.82 -16.61 18.53
CA VAL A 747 -17.15 -16.22 18.04
C VAL A 747 -17.89 -15.42 19.11
N SER A 748 -18.27 -14.18 18.80
CA SER A 748 -19.05 -13.32 19.70
C SER A 748 -20.57 -13.45 19.46
N THR A 749 -21.39 -12.96 20.39
CA THR A 749 -22.85 -12.88 20.21
C THR A 749 -23.26 -11.90 19.11
N ALA A 750 -22.34 -11.05 18.66
CA ALA A 750 -22.57 -10.08 17.60
C ALA A 750 -22.35 -10.65 16.19
N HIS A 751 -21.80 -11.86 16.05
CA HIS A 751 -21.64 -12.51 14.75
C HIS A 751 -22.99 -12.96 14.22
N THR A 752 -23.42 -12.36 13.11
CA THR A 752 -24.69 -12.72 12.49
C THR A 752 -24.54 -13.91 11.54
N PRO A 753 -25.65 -14.56 11.13
CA PRO A 753 -25.65 -15.53 10.05
C PRO A 753 -24.97 -15.05 8.77
N GLU A 754 -25.10 -13.76 8.46
CA GLU A 754 -24.48 -13.10 7.29
C GLU A 754 -22.98 -12.96 7.46
N ASP A 755 -22.49 -12.58 8.66
CA ASP A 755 -21.06 -12.55 8.96
C ASP A 755 -20.43 -13.93 8.75
N ILE A 756 -21.07 -14.97 9.29
CA ILE A 756 -20.59 -16.36 9.12
C ILE A 756 -20.63 -16.76 7.65
N GLY A 757 -21.69 -16.41 6.91
CA GLY A 757 -21.79 -16.68 5.47
C GLY A 757 -20.64 -16.05 4.68
N ALA A 758 -20.36 -14.76 4.90
CA ALA A 758 -19.26 -14.05 4.26
C ALA A 758 -17.90 -14.67 4.61
N THR A 759 -17.71 -15.10 5.86
CA THR A 759 -16.49 -15.79 6.29
C THR A 759 -16.29 -17.12 5.57
N LEU A 760 -17.37 -17.89 5.37
CA LEU A 760 -17.29 -19.16 4.65
C LEU A 760 -16.99 -18.96 3.17
N GLU A 761 -17.54 -17.93 2.53
CA GLU A 761 -17.21 -17.55 1.15
C GLU A 761 -15.73 -17.15 1.01
N ALA A 762 -15.22 -16.36 1.96
CA ALA A 762 -13.80 -16.01 2.05
C ALA A 762 -12.92 -17.27 2.22
N ALA A 763 -13.34 -18.19 3.08
CA ALA A 763 -12.61 -19.44 3.33
C ALA A 763 -12.60 -20.36 2.11
N GLU A 764 -13.71 -20.50 1.37
CA GLU A 764 -13.73 -21.23 0.10
C GLU A 764 -12.76 -20.63 -0.93
N TYR A 765 -12.70 -19.30 -1.02
CA TYR A 765 -11.74 -18.61 -1.89
C TYR A 765 -10.29 -18.89 -1.49
N ALA A 766 -9.99 -18.81 -0.19
CA ALA A 766 -8.64 -18.97 0.35
C ALA A 766 -8.17 -20.43 0.28
N LEU A 767 -9.00 -21.38 0.69
CA LEU A 767 -8.69 -22.82 0.69
C LEU A 767 -8.43 -23.36 -0.72
N ALA A 768 -9.09 -22.81 -1.75
CA ALA A 768 -8.84 -23.19 -3.14
C ALA A 768 -7.47 -22.73 -3.69
N ARG A 769 -6.67 -21.98 -2.90
CA ARG A 769 -5.40 -21.35 -3.33
C ARG A 769 -4.20 -21.71 -2.45
N VAL A 770 -4.37 -22.58 -1.46
CA VAL A 770 -3.33 -22.97 -0.48
C VAL A 770 -3.01 -24.46 -0.50
#